data_AF-M4ADH8-F1
#
_entry.id   AF-M4ADH8-F1
#
_cell.length_a   1.000
_cell.length_b   1.000
_cell.length_c   1.000
_cell.angle_alpha   90.00
_cell.angle_beta   90.00
_cell.angle_gamma   90.00
#
_symmetry.space_group_name_H-M   'P 1'
#
loop_
_entity.id
_entity.type
_entity.pdbx_description
1 polymer ?
#
loop_
_entity_poly.entity_id
_entity_poly.type
_entity_poly.pdbx_seq_one_letter_code
_entity_poly.pdbx_strand_id
1 'polypeptide(L)'
;MSKQTRWTPKDCEPKQLPIYQHKNKLIQAVRSSTFLIVTGETGSGKTTQLPQYLHQAGFCKDGKIGVTQPRRVAAITVAQRVAQEMKCTLGREIGYQVRFDDCTSQDTVLKYMTDGCLLREVLADPVLSQYSVVILDEVHERSLNTDILLGLLKKVFSNPREAMKGRSFPLKVVVMSATLETDKLSSFFNNCPVFEIPGRVFPVASMFGTAVGPKDVESTFYVKEVVKVALDVHTSEEAGDILVFLTGQSEIEHACDMLFEKAENIDYRYDVQDRTVEGLLILPLYGSMPTDQQRQIFQAPPPGIRKCVVATNIAATSLTINGIKYIVDSGFVKQLNHNSRVGMDVLEVVPISKSEAQQRAGRAGRTSAGKCFRIYTKGFWEKCMPEYTIPEIQRTSLTAVILTLKCLGVHDVIRFPYLDCPEERFILEALKQLYQFDAIDRRGRVTKLGELMVEFPLHPGLTRALLKAASLSCQDLLLPVAAMLSVENIFIRPGQPDKQKEAAKQHRELAAKTGSMNDFATLLSVFNACKSSDRPSGWCKENWIHWRALKSAFSVETQLREILLRLQQRRDFPFETFDGNKSELFRRCLCAGYFTNVARRSVGKVFCTMDGHGSMVHIHPSSSLFEQDVELNWVIFHDVLVTSKMYIRTVCPIRYEWVKDLLPKLHEVDVYELSSVARQEVTEDEMVKWESREAAKRQQEASAEDVMKKLEKRNNEATVSEARARYLQRKQQRQQNKAL
;
A
#
# COMPACT_ATOMS: atom_id res chain seq x y z
N MET A 1 25.56 41.33 -16.99
CA MET A 1 25.87 41.62 -15.57
C MET A 1 25.41 40.44 -14.71
N SER A 2 26.35 39.59 -14.29
CA SER A 2 26.09 38.38 -13.51
C SER A 2 25.70 38.73 -12.08
N LYS A 3 24.47 38.40 -11.66
CA LYS A 3 24.12 38.36 -10.24
C LYS A 3 24.78 37.13 -9.62
N GLN A 4 25.97 37.31 -9.04
CA GLN A 4 26.58 36.36 -8.13
C GLN A 4 25.63 36.14 -6.95
N THR A 5 25.09 34.93 -6.83
CA THR A 5 24.44 34.42 -5.63
C THR A 5 25.45 34.43 -4.48
N ARG A 6 25.19 35.28 -3.49
CA ARG A 6 26.06 35.49 -2.32
C ARG A 6 25.82 34.36 -1.31
N TRP A 7 26.43 33.20 -1.55
CA TRP A 7 26.48 32.09 -0.60
C TRP A 7 27.93 31.89 -0.15
N THR A 8 28.24 32.22 1.11
CA THR A 8 29.52 31.90 1.74
C THR A 8 29.45 30.51 2.38
N PRO A 9 30.24 29.49 1.93
CA PRO A 9 30.05 28.09 2.33
C PRO A 9 30.46 27.68 3.76
N LYS A 10 30.82 28.60 4.67
CA LYS A 10 31.68 28.24 5.81
C LYS A 10 31.00 27.78 7.11
N ASP A 11 29.71 28.03 7.35
CA ASP A 11 29.14 27.85 8.72
C ASP A 11 27.89 26.96 8.83
N CYS A 12 27.62 26.07 7.87
CA CYS A 12 26.37 25.25 7.86
C CYS A 12 26.58 23.74 7.65
N GLU A 13 27.71 23.16 8.05
CA GLU A 13 27.90 21.70 7.91
C GLU A 13 27.80 20.99 9.27
N PRO A 14 26.85 20.06 9.47
CA PRO A 14 26.88 19.15 10.61
C PRO A 14 28.03 18.15 10.41
N LYS A 15 29.25 18.57 10.77
CA LYS A 15 30.53 17.81 10.68
C LYS A 15 30.54 16.47 11.46
N GLN A 16 29.42 16.06 12.04
CA GLN A 16 29.29 14.88 12.89
C GLN A 16 28.77 13.64 12.15
N LEU A 17 28.11 13.78 10.98
CA LEU A 17 27.53 12.63 10.27
C LEU A 17 28.60 11.82 9.51
N PRO A 18 28.51 10.46 9.48
CA PRO A 18 29.51 9.60 8.84
C PRO A 18 29.80 9.95 7.37
N ILE A 19 28.76 10.26 6.59
CA ILE A 19 28.89 10.59 5.16
C ILE A 19 29.83 11.78 4.88
N TYR A 20 30.01 12.69 5.84
CA TYR A 20 30.83 13.89 5.67
C TYR A 20 32.29 13.56 5.35
N GLN A 21 32.87 12.56 6.02
CA GLN A 21 34.26 12.12 5.83
C GLN A 21 34.52 11.60 4.40
N HIS A 22 33.45 11.20 3.71
CA HIS A 22 33.48 10.61 2.39
C HIS A 22 33.02 11.56 1.28
N LYS A 23 32.67 12.83 1.61
CA LYS A 23 32.08 13.83 0.69
C LYS A 23 32.79 13.91 -0.66
N ASN A 24 34.11 14.16 -0.67
CA ASN A 24 34.86 14.36 -1.91
C ASN A 24 34.94 13.09 -2.76
N LYS A 25 35.18 11.93 -2.13
CA LYS A 25 35.22 10.63 -2.82
C LYS A 25 33.87 10.27 -3.42
N LEU A 26 32.78 10.56 -2.70
CA LEU A 26 31.42 10.31 -3.14
C LEU A 26 31.02 11.20 -4.34
N ILE A 27 31.36 12.49 -4.30
CA ILE A 27 31.16 13.40 -5.45
C ILE A 27 31.92 12.89 -6.69
N GLN A 28 33.15 12.43 -6.50
CA GLN A 28 33.95 11.88 -7.60
C GLN A 28 33.35 10.60 -8.17
N ALA A 29 32.88 9.68 -7.32
CA ALA A 29 32.23 8.44 -7.74
C ALA A 29 30.94 8.69 -8.56
N VAL A 30 30.15 9.70 -8.18
CA VAL A 30 28.95 10.11 -8.94
C VAL A 30 29.34 10.76 -10.28
N ARG A 31 30.44 11.52 -10.33
CA ARG A 31 30.93 12.10 -11.60
C ARG A 31 31.40 11.02 -12.57
N SER A 32 32.13 10.01 -12.09
CA SER A 32 32.75 8.98 -12.93
C SER A 32 31.77 7.92 -13.46
N SER A 33 30.61 7.76 -12.83
CA SER A 33 29.71 6.63 -13.09
C SER A 33 28.35 7.13 -13.58
N THR A 34 27.68 6.42 -14.48
CA THR A 34 26.28 6.73 -14.83
C THR A 34 25.33 6.19 -13.77
N PHE A 35 25.54 4.94 -13.36
CA PHE A 35 24.87 4.30 -12.24
C PHE A 35 25.86 4.16 -11.08
N LEU A 36 25.45 4.50 -9.87
CA LEU A 36 26.22 4.31 -8.64
C LEU A 36 25.30 3.78 -7.54
N ILE A 37 25.71 2.70 -6.89
CA ILE A 37 25.03 2.23 -5.67
C ILE A 37 25.74 2.85 -4.47
N VAL A 38 24.97 3.46 -3.57
CA VAL A 38 25.49 4.03 -2.32
C VAL A 38 24.85 3.30 -1.16
N THR A 39 25.67 2.60 -0.37
CA THR A 39 25.22 1.88 0.81
C THR A 39 25.69 2.53 2.09
N GLY A 40 24.94 2.29 3.14
CA GLY A 40 25.26 2.73 4.48
C GLY A 40 24.01 2.70 5.32
N GLU A 41 24.15 2.60 6.62
CA GLU A 41 23.00 2.41 7.50
C GLU A 41 22.12 3.67 7.57
N THR A 42 20.94 3.49 8.13
CA THR A 42 20.01 4.59 8.40
C THR A 42 20.60 5.52 9.46
N GLY A 43 20.56 6.83 9.21
CA GLY A 43 21.22 7.83 10.07
C GLY A 43 22.65 8.21 9.65
N SER A 44 23.23 7.56 8.64
CA SER A 44 24.56 7.95 8.10
C SER A 44 24.56 9.30 7.35
N GLY A 45 23.38 9.82 7.00
CA GLY A 45 23.20 11.10 6.31
C GLY A 45 23.00 11.00 4.79
N LYS A 46 22.84 9.80 4.20
CA LYS A 46 22.64 9.58 2.74
C LYS A 46 21.57 10.50 2.16
N THR A 47 20.36 10.39 2.69
CA THR A 47 19.15 11.06 2.22
C THR A 47 19.23 12.58 2.32
N THR A 48 19.81 13.12 3.40
CA THR A 48 19.84 14.57 3.65
C THR A 48 21.07 15.23 3.04
N GLN A 49 22.25 14.61 3.13
CA GLN A 49 23.52 15.25 2.81
C GLN A 49 23.97 15.04 1.36
N LEU A 50 23.78 13.85 0.77
CA LEU A 50 24.26 13.61 -0.61
C LEU A 50 23.64 14.59 -1.62
N PRO A 51 22.32 14.85 -1.63
CA PRO A 51 21.72 15.83 -2.55
C PRO A 51 22.36 17.22 -2.41
N GLN A 52 22.65 17.65 -1.18
CA GLN A 52 23.29 18.94 -0.89
C GLN A 52 24.74 18.97 -1.42
N TYR A 53 25.50 17.89 -1.26
CA TYR A 53 26.87 17.80 -1.77
C TYR A 53 26.92 17.85 -3.29
N LEU A 54 25.99 17.19 -3.98
CA LEU A 54 25.88 17.23 -5.43
C LEU A 54 25.46 18.62 -5.93
N HIS A 55 24.51 19.27 -5.25
CA HIS A 55 24.14 20.65 -5.55
C HIS A 55 25.36 21.59 -5.46
N GLN A 56 26.09 21.54 -4.34
CA GLN A 56 27.32 22.33 -4.14
C GLN A 56 28.41 22.03 -5.17
N ALA A 57 28.50 20.77 -5.62
CA ALA A 57 29.44 20.34 -6.65
C ALA A 57 29.05 20.75 -8.08
N GLY A 58 27.94 21.48 -8.25
CA GLY A 58 27.51 22.07 -9.52
C GLY A 58 26.70 21.15 -10.42
N PHE A 59 26.14 20.05 -9.89
CA PHE A 59 25.28 19.15 -10.68
C PHE A 59 23.96 19.82 -11.10
N CYS A 60 23.53 20.89 -10.41
CA CYS A 60 22.29 21.59 -10.74
C CYS A 60 22.39 22.62 -11.89
N LYS A 61 23.50 22.66 -12.64
CA LYS A 61 23.69 23.63 -13.74
C LYS A 61 22.79 23.35 -14.94
N ASP A 62 22.61 22.07 -15.29
CA ASP A 62 21.85 21.63 -16.47
C ASP A 62 20.49 21.04 -16.12
N GLY A 63 20.09 21.07 -14.85
CA GLY A 63 18.84 20.44 -14.40
C GLY A 63 18.75 20.35 -12.88
N LYS A 64 17.64 19.78 -12.41
CA LYS A 64 17.36 19.57 -10.99
C LYS A 64 17.98 18.25 -10.50
N ILE A 65 18.07 18.09 -9.19
CA ILE A 65 18.33 16.79 -8.58
C ILE A 65 17.01 16.28 -8.00
N GLY A 66 16.54 15.15 -8.54
CA GLY A 66 15.35 14.47 -8.06
C GLY A 66 15.73 13.39 -7.04
N VAL A 67 15.13 13.41 -5.86
CA VAL A 67 15.34 12.39 -4.83
C VAL A 67 14.01 11.69 -4.57
N THR A 68 13.93 10.40 -4.85
CA THR A 68 12.70 9.63 -4.56
C THR A 68 12.73 9.07 -3.16
N GLN A 69 11.54 8.94 -2.59
CA GLN A 69 11.27 8.30 -1.31
C GLN A 69 10.03 7.42 -1.46
N PRO A 70 10.03 6.18 -0.94
CA PRO A 70 8.84 5.33 -1.02
C PRO A 70 7.66 5.88 -0.20
N ARG A 71 7.94 6.67 0.85
CA ARG A 71 6.91 7.20 1.75
C ARG A 71 6.68 8.69 1.58
N ARG A 72 5.40 9.08 1.49
CA ARG A 72 4.97 10.49 1.42
C ARG A 72 5.51 11.33 2.58
N VAL A 73 5.39 10.81 3.81
CA VAL A 73 5.83 11.53 5.02
C VAL A 73 7.35 11.76 4.97
N ALA A 74 8.13 10.77 4.54
CA ALA A 74 9.58 10.90 4.42
C ALA A 74 9.97 11.97 3.40
N ALA A 75 9.36 11.97 2.20
CA ALA A 75 9.63 13.01 1.19
C ALA A 75 9.38 14.43 1.73
N ILE A 76 8.27 14.64 2.44
CA ILE A 76 7.90 15.96 3.00
C ILE A 76 8.86 16.36 4.13
N THR A 77 9.09 15.48 5.11
CA THR A 77 9.88 15.81 6.30
C THR A 77 11.36 15.98 5.97
N VAL A 78 11.90 15.17 5.05
CA VAL A 78 13.28 15.32 4.55
C VAL A 78 13.42 16.65 3.81
N ALA A 79 12.50 17.00 2.92
CA ALA A 79 12.54 18.28 2.21
C ALA A 79 12.50 19.47 3.19
N GLN A 80 11.62 19.42 4.19
CA GLN A 80 11.55 20.41 5.27
C GLN A 80 12.87 20.51 6.03
N ARG A 81 13.46 19.37 6.40
CA ARG A 81 14.73 19.32 7.12
C ARG A 81 15.87 19.90 6.30
N VAL A 82 15.97 19.53 5.02
CA VAL A 82 17.02 20.02 4.11
C VAL A 82 16.84 21.51 3.83
N ALA A 83 15.60 22.01 3.72
CA ALA A 83 15.32 23.43 3.61
C ALA A 83 15.79 24.21 4.86
N GLN A 84 15.60 23.64 6.06
CA GLN A 84 16.12 24.22 7.31
C GLN A 84 17.65 24.20 7.36
N GLU A 85 18.29 23.09 6.98
CA GLU A 85 19.76 22.97 6.94
C GLU A 85 20.39 23.96 5.94
N MET A 86 19.77 24.12 4.77
CA MET A 86 20.16 25.11 3.77
C MET A 86 19.58 26.50 4.01
N LYS A 87 18.92 26.76 5.15
CA LYS A 87 18.36 28.08 5.51
C LYS A 87 17.55 28.74 4.38
N CYS A 88 16.80 27.95 3.62
CA CYS A 88 15.99 28.42 2.50
C CYS A 88 14.50 28.19 2.76
N THR A 89 13.65 28.91 2.02
CA THR A 89 12.20 28.71 2.10
C THR A 89 11.81 27.44 1.33
N LEU A 90 11.09 26.53 2.00
CA LEU A 90 10.51 25.35 1.35
C LEU A 90 9.55 25.76 0.22
N GLY A 91 9.60 25.05 -0.89
CA GLY A 91 8.88 25.36 -2.13
C GLY A 91 9.66 26.25 -3.10
N ARG A 92 10.73 26.92 -2.65
CA ARG A 92 11.64 27.68 -3.51
C ARG A 92 12.79 26.80 -3.98
N GLU A 93 13.99 26.93 -3.43
CA GLU A 93 15.19 26.17 -3.83
C GLU A 93 15.06 24.67 -3.53
N ILE A 94 14.45 24.35 -2.37
CA ILE A 94 14.12 22.99 -1.95
C ILE A 94 12.62 22.82 -2.00
N GLY A 95 12.15 21.79 -2.68
CA GLY A 95 10.73 21.48 -2.78
C GLY A 95 10.44 20.01 -2.63
N TYR A 96 9.16 19.67 -2.47
CA TYR A 96 8.72 18.29 -2.54
C TYR A 96 7.49 18.13 -3.42
N GLN A 97 7.32 16.94 -3.97
CA GLN A 97 6.10 16.55 -4.68
C GLN A 97 5.67 15.14 -4.30
N VAL A 98 4.50 15.02 -3.71
CA VAL A 98 3.89 13.73 -3.40
C VAL A 98 2.51 13.66 -4.05
N ARG A 99 1.90 12.47 -4.07
CA ARG A 99 0.55 12.31 -4.60
C ARG A 99 -0.41 13.26 -3.87
N PHE A 100 -1.08 14.09 -4.66
CA PHE A 100 -2.01 15.12 -4.24
C PHE A 100 -1.45 16.28 -3.41
N ASP A 101 -0.14 16.52 -3.41
CA ASP A 101 0.46 17.64 -2.69
C ASP A 101 1.81 18.03 -3.34
N ASP A 102 1.87 19.23 -3.92
CA ASP A 102 3.03 19.75 -4.64
C ASP A 102 3.47 21.09 -4.04
N CYS A 103 4.67 21.09 -3.48
CA CYS A 103 5.32 22.26 -2.92
C CYS A 103 6.64 22.48 -3.67
N THR A 104 6.54 22.85 -4.93
CA THR A 104 7.67 23.18 -5.81
C THR A 104 7.42 24.48 -6.58
N SER A 105 8.49 25.06 -7.12
CA SER A 105 8.45 26.24 -8.00
C SER A 105 9.46 26.09 -9.14
N GLN A 106 9.51 27.09 -10.02
CA GLN A 106 10.52 27.14 -11.08
C GLN A 106 11.95 27.26 -10.52
N ASP A 107 12.11 27.86 -9.34
CA ASP A 107 13.39 28.02 -8.63
C ASP A 107 13.87 26.73 -7.95
N THR A 108 13.06 25.66 -7.92
CA THR A 108 13.40 24.42 -7.21
C THR A 108 14.54 23.68 -7.89
N VAL A 109 15.65 23.51 -7.17
CA VAL A 109 16.86 22.82 -7.61
C VAL A 109 17.00 21.41 -7.03
N LEU A 110 16.55 21.21 -5.78
CA LEU A 110 16.41 19.89 -5.17
C LEU A 110 14.94 19.58 -4.96
N LYS A 111 14.49 18.47 -5.54
CA LYS A 111 13.10 18.03 -5.47
C LYS A 111 13.02 16.65 -4.83
N TYR A 112 12.42 16.58 -3.65
CA TYR A 112 12.10 15.31 -3.00
C TYR A 112 10.71 14.85 -3.42
N MET A 113 10.56 13.61 -3.86
CA MET A 113 9.27 13.16 -4.36
C MET A 113 9.00 11.70 -4.03
N THR A 114 7.74 11.28 -4.15
CA THR A 114 7.45 9.84 -4.12
C THR A 114 7.86 9.15 -5.41
N ASP A 115 8.21 7.87 -5.35
CA ASP A 115 8.54 7.05 -6.53
C ASP A 115 7.46 7.14 -7.62
N GLY A 116 6.18 7.06 -7.23
CA GLY A 116 5.05 7.20 -8.16
C GLY A 116 4.84 8.62 -8.73
N CYS A 117 5.48 9.65 -8.19
CA CYS A 117 5.54 10.98 -8.82
C CYS A 117 6.61 11.01 -9.91
N LEU A 118 7.81 10.47 -9.63
CA LEU A 118 8.84 10.37 -10.66
C LEU A 118 8.38 9.49 -11.82
N LEU A 119 7.69 8.38 -11.56
CA LEU A 119 7.15 7.51 -12.60
C LEU A 119 6.15 8.24 -13.51
N ARG A 120 5.34 9.15 -12.95
CA ARG A 120 4.44 10.02 -13.73
C ARG A 120 5.19 11.07 -14.54
N GLU A 121 6.31 11.57 -14.04
CA GLU A 121 7.17 12.45 -14.83
C GLU A 121 7.86 11.72 -15.97
N VAL A 122 8.24 10.46 -15.79
CA VAL A 122 8.75 9.60 -16.89
C VAL A 122 7.69 9.39 -17.97
N LEU A 123 6.41 9.31 -17.62
CA LEU A 123 5.31 9.27 -18.60
C LEU A 123 5.23 10.52 -19.47
N ALA A 124 5.43 11.69 -18.87
CA ALA A 124 5.38 12.96 -19.61
C ALA A 124 6.69 13.27 -20.35
N ASP A 125 7.82 12.88 -19.76
CA ASP A 125 9.18 13.10 -20.25
C ASP A 125 10.04 11.84 -20.02
N PRO A 126 10.06 10.88 -20.96
CA PRO A 126 10.78 9.62 -20.82
C PRO A 126 12.30 9.77 -20.65
N VAL A 127 12.87 10.90 -21.09
CA VAL A 127 14.31 11.18 -20.97
C VAL A 127 14.65 12.01 -19.74
N LEU A 128 13.65 12.39 -18.94
CA LEU A 128 13.79 13.16 -17.70
C LEU A 128 14.60 14.44 -17.86
N SER A 129 14.43 15.15 -18.98
CA SER A 129 15.23 16.31 -19.42
C SER A 129 15.41 17.40 -18.36
N GLN A 130 14.45 17.56 -17.45
CA GLN A 130 14.52 18.52 -16.34
C GLN A 130 15.51 18.14 -15.23
N TYR A 131 15.99 16.89 -15.17
CA TYR A 131 16.89 16.39 -14.11
C TYR A 131 18.29 16.15 -14.64
N SER A 132 19.30 16.43 -13.84
CA SER A 132 20.70 16.05 -14.09
C SER A 132 21.16 14.86 -13.25
N VAL A 133 20.54 14.68 -12.09
CA VAL A 133 20.74 13.53 -11.19
C VAL A 133 19.39 13.04 -10.69
N VAL A 134 19.18 11.73 -10.73
CA VAL A 134 18.07 11.04 -10.06
C VAL A 134 18.64 10.16 -8.98
N ILE A 135 18.15 10.32 -7.76
CA ILE A 135 18.50 9.51 -6.61
C ILE A 135 17.28 8.67 -6.24
N LEU A 136 17.40 7.36 -6.33
CA LEU A 136 16.41 6.42 -5.80
C LEU A 136 16.83 6.04 -4.39
N ASP A 137 16.13 6.55 -3.38
CA ASP A 137 16.46 6.30 -1.97
C ASP A 137 15.59 5.19 -1.37
N GLU A 138 16.08 4.59 -0.28
CA GLU A 138 15.39 3.53 0.47
C GLU A 138 14.96 2.35 -0.43
N VAL A 139 15.76 1.99 -1.45
CA VAL A 139 15.42 0.94 -2.43
C VAL A 139 15.23 -0.44 -1.79
N HIS A 140 15.78 -0.65 -0.60
CA HIS A 140 15.54 -1.85 0.21
C HIS A 140 14.08 -2.01 0.68
N GLU A 141 13.23 -0.98 0.62
CA GLU A 141 11.79 -1.15 0.85
C GLU A 141 11.10 -1.92 -0.30
N ARG A 142 11.76 -2.07 -1.46
CA ARG A 142 11.32 -2.88 -2.61
C ARG A 142 9.86 -2.60 -3.02
N SER A 143 9.53 -1.31 -3.09
CA SER A 143 8.21 -0.83 -3.54
C SER A 143 8.00 -1.15 -5.02
N LEU A 144 6.74 -1.35 -5.41
CA LEU A 144 6.37 -1.66 -6.78
C LEU A 144 6.84 -0.57 -7.75
N ASN A 145 6.65 0.70 -7.40
CA ASN A 145 7.05 1.83 -8.24
C ASN A 145 8.58 1.94 -8.37
N THR A 146 9.33 1.67 -7.29
CA THR A 146 10.80 1.70 -7.33
C THR A 146 11.34 0.62 -8.26
N ASP A 147 10.84 -0.61 -8.18
CA ASP A 147 11.30 -1.70 -9.03
C ASP A 147 11.04 -1.41 -10.53
N ILE A 148 9.89 -0.80 -10.84
CA ILE A 148 9.57 -0.35 -12.21
C ILE A 148 10.49 0.79 -12.65
N LEU A 149 10.76 1.77 -11.77
CA LEU A 149 11.72 2.84 -12.06
C LEU A 149 13.12 2.29 -12.31
N LEU A 150 13.60 1.32 -11.53
CA LEU A 150 14.91 0.70 -11.75
C LEU A 150 15.01 0.10 -13.16
N GLY A 151 13.98 -0.63 -13.60
CA GLY A 151 13.92 -1.20 -14.95
C GLY A 151 13.84 -0.15 -16.06
N LEU A 152 13.04 0.91 -15.86
CA LEU A 152 12.91 2.00 -16.82
C LEU A 152 14.21 2.80 -16.95
N LEU A 153 14.82 3.17 -15.82
CA LEU A 153 16.09 3.91 -15.82
C LEU A 153 17.20 3.07 -16.44
N LYS A 154 17.26 1.77 -16.16
CA LYS A 154 18.19 0.85 -16.83
C LYS A 154 17.94 0.86 -18.35
N LYS A 155 16.70 0.68 -18.80
CA LYS A 155 16.37 0.61 -20.24
C LYS A 155 16.69 1.91 -20.98
N VAL A 156 16.31 3.05 -20.43
CA VAL A 156 16.49 4.37 -21.07
C VAL A 156 17.95 4.81 -21.01
N PHE A 157 18.57 4.77 -19.82
CA PHE A 157 19.87 5.39 -19.59
C PHE A 157 21.07 4.45 -19.73
N SER A 158 20.84 3.18 -20.10
CA SER A 158 21.92 2.35 -20.66
C SER A 158 22.37 2.83 -22.04
N ASN A 159 21.53 3.60 -22.77
CA ASN A 159 21.93 4.22 -24.03
C ASN A 159 22.57 5.60 -23.76
N PRO A 160 23.88 5.80 -24.06
CA PRO A 160 24.56 7.06 -23.78
C PRO A 160 23.94 8.29 -24.47
N ARG A 161 23.29 8.10 -25.63
CA ARG A 161 22.63 9.20 -26.36
C ARG A 161 21.43 9.75 -25.60
N GLU A 162 20.57 8.86 -25.09
CA GLU A 162 19.41 9.25 -24.30
C GLU A 162 19.83 9.87 -22.97
N ALA A 163 20.88 9.35 -22.33
CA ALA A 163 21.43 9.91 -21.10
C ALA A 163 21.95 11.34 -21.25
N MET A 164 22.52 11.70 -22.39
CA MET A 164 23.04 13.05 -22.66
C MET A 164 22.00 14.02 -23.24
N LYS A 165 20.80 13.56 -23.59
CA LYS A 165 19.80 14.39 -24.28
C LYS A 165 19.37 15.57 -23.40
N GLY A 166 19.71 16.79 -23.84
CA GLY A 166 19.40 18.04 -23.14
C GLY A 166 20.39 18.43 -22.03
N ARG A 167 21.58 17.79 -21.91
CA ARG A 167 22.53 17.99 -20.81
C ARG A 167 23.98 18.06 -21.29
N SER A 168 24.87 18.70 -20.51
CA SER A 168 26.31 18.68 -20.80
C SER A 168 27.01 17.39 -20.35
N PHE A 169 26.38 16.61 -19.45
CA PHE A 169 26.85 15.31 -18.99
C PHE A 169 25.69 14.30 -18.93
N PRO A 170 25.96 12.99 -19.06
CA PRO A 170 24.91 11.98 -19.00
C PRO A 170 24.18 12.02 -17.65
N LEU A 171 22.85 11.85 -17.66
CA LEU A 171 22.04 11.74 -16.45
C LEU A 171 22.68 10.75 -15.48
N LYS A 172 22.83 11.16 -14.23
CA LYS A 172 23.38 10.32 -13.17
C LYS A 172 22.27 9.68 -12.37
N VAL A 173 22.36 8.37 -12.15
CA VAL A 173 21.41 7.60 -11.35
C VAL A 173 22.15 7.07 -10.12
N VAL A 174 21.73 7.51 -8.93
CA VAL A 174 22.26 7.04 -7.65
C VAL A 174 21.21 6.19 -6.96
N VAL A 175 21.56 4.96 -6.62
CA VAL A 175 20.68 4.02 -5.92
C VAL A 175 21.16 3.90 -4.48
N MET A 176 20.37 4.39 -3.52
CA MET A 176 20.71 4.30 -2.11
C MET A 176 19.99 3.14 -1.43
N SER A 177 20.74 2.37 -0.65
CA SER A 177 20.21 1.26 0.15
C SER A 177 20.83 1.22 1.54
N ALA A 178 20.07 0.74 2.52
CA ALA A 178 20.57 0.44 3.85
C ALA A 178 21.00 -1.04 4.00
N THR A 179 20.65 -1.90 3.06
CA THR A 179 20.89 -3.36 3.13
C THR A 179 21.97 -3.83 2.16
N LEU A 180 22.47 -5.04 2.44
CA LEU A 180 23.61 -5.69 1.79
C LEU A 180 23.30 -6.41 0.46
N GLU A 181 22.08 -6.31 -0.11
CA GLU A 181 21.79 -6.86 -1.46
C GLU A 181 22.41 -6.02 -2.59
N THR A 182 23.61 -5.48 -2.37
CA THR A 182 24.36 -4.64 -3.31
C THR A 182 24.77 -5.39 -4.56
N ASP A 183 25.12 -6.67 -4.42
CA ASP A 183 25.65 -7.47 -5.52
C ASP A 183 24.57 -7.70 -6.58
N LYS A 184 23.33 -7.92 -6.13
CA LYS A 184 22.16 -8.06 -7.01
C LYS A 184 21.87 -6.76 -7.75
N LEU A 185 21.86 -5.63 -7.03
CA LEU A 185 21.67 -4.30 -7.64
C LEU A 185 22.81 -3.95 -8.61
N SER A 186 24.06 -4.25 -8.23
CA SER A 186 25.24 -3.98 -9.05
C SER A 186 25.19 -4.80 -10.33
N SER A 187 24.94 -6.11 -10.22
CA SER A 187 24.74 -7.02 -11.36
C SER A 187 23.60 -6.55 -12.27
N PHE A 188 22.49 -6.09 -11.68
CA PHE A 188 21.37 -5.55 -12.43
C PHE A 188 21.77 -4.32 -13.26
N PHE A 189 22.63 -3.43 -12.75
CA PHE A 189 23.14 -2.26 -13.48
C PHE A 189 24.50 -2.51 -14.17
N ASN A 190 24.72 -3.71 -14.71
CA ASN A 190 25.93 -4.08 -15.46
C ASN A 190 27.22 -3.95 -14.62
N ASN A 191 27.20 -4.47 -13.40
CA ASN A 191 28.30 -4.41 -12.43
C ASN A 191 28.73 -2.97 -12.10
N CYS A 192 27.75 -2.10 -11.83
CA CYS A 192 28.03 -0.72 -11.47
C CYS A 192 28.75 -0.61 -10.10
N PRO A 193 29.54 0.45 -9.87
CA PRO A 193 30.30 0.59 -8.63
C PRO A 193 29.39 0.73 -7.41
N VAL A 194 29.85 0.16 -6.30
CA VAL A 194 29.21 0.26 -4.97
C VAL A 194 30.10 1.13 -4.08
N PHE A 195 29.51 2.16 -3.49
CA PHE A 195 30.15 3.05 -2.54
C PHE A 195 29.57 2.84 -1.15
N GLU A 196 30.34 2.24 -0.26
CA GLU A 196 29.94 1.97 1.11
C GLU A 196 30.33 3.11 2.05
N ILE A 197 29.36 3.59 2.83
CA ILE A 197 29.55 4.56 3.89
C ILE A 197 29.53 3.80 5.23
N PRO A 198 30.67 3.72 5.94
CA PRO A 198 30.73 3.02 7.21
C PRO A 198 29.80 3.66 8.24
N GLY A 199 29.07 2.80 8.96
CA GLY A 199 28.15 3.18 10.03
C GLY A 199 28.84 3.57 11.34
N ARG A 200 28.07 4.21 12.22
CA ARG A 200 28.41 4.39 13.64
C ARG A 200 27.30 3.74 14.48
N VAL A 201 27.28 2.42 14.54
CA VAL A 201 26.31 1.71 15.39
C VAL A 201 27.01 1.24 16.65
N PHE A 202 26.33 1.45 17.76
CA PHE A 202 26.66 0.79 19.01
C PHE A 202 26.13 -0.65 19.00
N PRO A 203 26.81 -1.59 19.67
CA PRO A 203 26.38 -2.98 19.68
C PRO A 203 24.97 -3.14 20.28
N VAL A 204 24.16 -4.01 19.67
CA VAL A 204 22.81 -4.36 20.14
C VAL A 204 22.76 -5.85 20.48
N ALA A 205 22.53 -6.17 21.76
CA ALA A 205 22.36 -7.55 22.19
C ALA A 205 20.94 -8.03 21.84
N SER A 206 20.82 -9.13 21.09
CA SER A 206 19.53 -9.70 20.69
C SER A 206 19.20 -10.95 21.51
N MET A 207 18.00 -10.99 22.08
CA MET A 207 17.50 -12.12 22.88
C MET A 207 16.25 -12.70 22.23
N PHE A 208 16.15 -14.03 22.24
CA PHE A 208 14.98 -14.76 21.73
C PHE A 208 14.11 -15.25 22.89
N GLY A 209 12.82 -15.00 22.80
CA GLY A 209 11.80 -15.46 23.73
C GLY A 209 11.23 -16.82 23.34
N THR A 210 10.19 -17.23 24.06
CA THR A 210 9.53 -18.53 23.89
C THR A 210 8.04 -18.43 23.57
N ALA A 211 7.51 -17.21 23.40
CA ALA A 211 6.08 -16.96 23.27
C ALA A 211 5.52 -17.36 21.90
N VAL A 212 6.32 -17.21 20.83
CA VAL A 212 5.90 -17.51 19.45
C VAL A 212 6.81 -18.60 18.88
N GLY A 213 6.21 -19.73 18.54
CA GLY A 213 6.85 -20.86 17.87
C GLY A 213 6.42 -21.01 16.41
N PRO A 214 7.00 -21.97 15.67
CA PRO A 214 6.63 -22.25 14.28
C PRO A 214 5.15 -22.62 14.04
N LYS A 215 4.43 -23.02 15.08
CA LYS A 215 2.99 -23.34 15.01
C LYS A 215 2.09 -22.10 15.10
N ASP A 216 2.65 -20.97 15.52
CA ASP A 216 1.89 -19.75 15.86
C ASP A 216 1.96 -18.70 14.74
N VAL A 217 2.37 -19.09 13.53
CA VAL A 217 2.50 -18.19 12.36
C VAL A 217 1.19 -17.44 12.08
N GLU A 218 0.04 -18.09 12.29
CA GLU A 218 -1.29 -17.51 12.06
C GLU A 218 -1.97 -17.00 13.36
N SER A 219 -1.28 -17.09 14.50
CA SER A 219 -1.84 -16.76 15.81
C SER A 219 -1.78 -15.26 16.09
N THR A 220 -2.88 -14.68 16.58
CA THR A 220 -2.96 -13.26 17.00
C THR A 220 -2.74 -13.06 18.50
N PHE A 221 -2.45 -14.11 19.27
CA PHE A 221 -2.38 -14.06 20.74
C PHE A 221 -1.09 -13.43 21.30
N TYR A 222 -0.15 -13.01 20.45
CA TYR A 222 1.15 -12.49 20.87
C TYR A 222 1.12 -11.11 21.54
N VAL A 223 0.04 -10.33 21.41
CA VAL A 223 -0.06 -8.96 21.96
C VAL A 223 0.13 -8.94 23.48
N LYS A 224 -0.44 -9.90 24.20
CA LYS A 224 -0.31 -9.98 25.67
C LYS A 224 1.14 -10.22 26.12
N GLU A 225 1.86 -11.05 25.37
CA GLU A 225 3.26 -11.35 25.64
C GLU A 225 4.16 -10.16 25.30
N VAL A 226 3.87 -9.43 24.21
CA VAL A 226 4.55 -8.17 23.89
C VAL A 226 4.42 -7.17 25.04
N VAL A 227 3.21 -6.98 25.57
CA VAL A 227 2.95 -6.10 26.72
C VAL A 227 3.73 -6.56 27.95
N LYS A 228 3.74 -7.87 28.23
CA LYS A 228 4.50 -8.44 29.35
C LYS A 228 5.99 -8.15 29.23
N VAL A 229 6.59 -8.45 28.08
CA VAL A 229 8.02 -8.19 27.83
C VAL A 229 8.34 -6.70 27.92
N ALA A 230 7.49 -5.82 27.41
CA ALA A 230 7.69 -4.37 27.52
C ALA A 230 7.69 -3.89 28.98
N LEU A 231 6.84 -4.47 29.84
CA LEU A 231 6.83 -4.17 31.28
C LEU A 231 8.03 -4.78 32.00
N ASP A 232 8.42 -6.00 31.66
CA ASP A 232 9.63 -6.64 32.21
C ASP A 232 10.88 -5.79 31.88
N VAL A 233 10.96 -5.23 30.67
CA VAL A 233 12.02 -4.29 30.29
C VAL A 233 11.93 -2.98 31.08
N HIS A 234 10.72 -2.46 31.30
CA HIS A 234 10.52 -1.24 32.10
C HIS A 234 11.00 -1.41 33.55
N THR A 235 10.74 -2.56 34.16
CA THR A 235 11.09 -2.83 35.58
C THR A 235 12.54 -3.26 35.78
N SER A 236 13.11 -4.04 34.86
CA SER A 236 14.44 -4.67 35.05
C SER A 236 15.62 -3.93 34.40
N GLU A 237 15.39 -3.16 33.34
CA GLU A 237 16.48 -2.53 32.58
C GLU A 237 16.76 -1.09 33.03
N GLU A 238 17.98 -0.60 32.83
CA GLU A 238 18.40 0.78 33.11
C GLU A 238 17.67 1.82 32.25
N ALA A 239 17.83 3.12 32.57
CA ALA A 239 17.30 4.23 31.80
C ALA A 239 17.55 4.12 30.28
N GLY A 240 16.48 4.38 29.51
CA GLY A 240 16.43 4.32 28.06
C GLY A 240 15.02 4.05 27.56
N ASP A 241 14.65 4.62 26.41
CA ASP A 241 13.30 4.50 25.88
C ASP A 241 13.07 3.14 25.21
N ILE A 242 11.81 2.71 25.20
CA ILE A 242 11.35 1.44 24.65
C ILE A 242 10.60 1.71 23.33
N LEU A 243 10.91 0.93 22.30
CA LEU A 243 10.15 0.91 21.05
C LEU A 243 9.62 -0.52 20.80
N VAL A 244 8.30 -0.62 20.74
CA VAL A 244 7.55 -1.87 20.57
C VAL A 244 7.01 -1.94 19.14
N PHE A 245 7.19 -3.06 18.45
CA PHE A 245 6.64 -3.28 17.11
C PHE A 245 5.39 -4.16 17.15
N LEU A 246 4.26 -3.63 16.66
CA LEU A 246 2.99 -4.33 16.44
C LEU A 246 2.47 -4.09 15.02
N THR A 247 1.40 -4.79 14.61
CA THR A 247 1.05 -4.86 13.19
C THR A 247 0.04 -3.80 12.74
N GLY A 248 -0.79 -3.26 13.64
CA GLY A 248 -1.79 -2.25 13.26
C GLY A 248 -2.51 -1.58 14.42
N GLN A 249 -3.36 -0.61 14.08
CA GLN A 249 -4.03 0.29 15.04
C GLN A 249 -4.73 -0.44 16.19
N SER A 250 -5.61 -1.39 15.89
CA SER A 250 -6.40 -2.08 16.94
C SER A 250 -5.52 -2.85 17.93
N GLU A 251 -4.40 -3.43 17.48
CA GLU A 251 -3.45 -4.11 18.36
C GLU A 251 -2.66 -3.10 19.19
N ILE A 252 -2.26 -1.98 18.59
CA ILE A 252 -1.51 -0.91 19.25
C ILE A 252 -2.34 -0.28 20.35
N GLU A 253 -3.59 0.12 20.06
CA GLU A 253 -4.47 0.72 21.06
C GLU A 253 -4.75 -0.24 22.22
N HIS A 254 -5.05 -1.51 21.91
CA HIS A 254 -5.24 -2.52 22.94
C HIS A 254 -3.99 -2.75 23.80
N ALA A 255 -2.81 -2.78 23.18
CA ALA A 255 -1.55 -2.90 23.91
C ALA A 255 -1.26 -1.67 24.78
N CYS A 256 -1.54 -0.47 24.30
CA CYS A 256 -1.40 0.77 25.07
C CYS A 256 -2.33 0.77 26.30
N ASP A 257 -3.60 0.38 26.14
CA ASP A 257 -4.55 0.29 27.25
C ASP A 257 -4.08 -0.72 28.31
N MET A 258 -3.62 -1.91 27.86
CA MET A 258 -3.09 -2.93 28.77
C MET A 258 -1.79 -2.49 29.46
N LEU A 259 -0.90 -1.79 28.75
CA LEU A 259 0.32 -1.23 29.33
C LEU A 259 -0.02 -0.17 30.39
N PHE A 260 -1.02 0.67 30.12
CA PHE A 260 -1.45 1.72 31.04
C PHE A 260 -2.03 1.12 32.33
N GLU A 261 -3.00 0.21 32.21
CA GLU A 261 -3.63 -0.47 33.36
C GLU A 261 -2.59 -1.19 34.23
N LYS A 262 -1.63 -1.87 33.60
CA LYS A 262 -0.57 -2.56 34.34
C LYS A 262 0.45 -1.59 34.94
N ALA A 263 0.77 -0.50 34.25
CA ALA A 263 1.72 0.51 34.74
C ALA A 263 1.19 1.27 35.96
N GLU A 264 -0.13 1.44 36.10
CA GLU A 264 -0.75 2.03 37.31
C GLU A 264 -0.56 1.18 38.57
N ASN A 265 -0.32 -0.13 38.40
CA ASN A 265 -0.12 -1.06 39.52
C ASN A 265 1.35 -1.21 39.94
N ILE A 266 2.29 -0.52 39.26
CA ILE A 266 3.73 -0.62 39.55
C ILE A 266 4.09 0.33 40.69
N ASP A 267 4.68 -0.20 41.76
CA ASP A 267 5.32 0.62 42.77
C ASP A 267 6.77 0.89 42.37
N TYR A 268 7.03 2.09 41.83
CA TYR A 268 8.35 2.53 41.37
C TYR A 268 9.43 2.50 42.45
N ARG A 269 9.09 2.38 43.75
CA ARG A 269 10.07 2.26 44.83
C ARG A 269 10.61 0.84 44.99
N TYR A 270 9.84 -0.18 44.60
CA TYR A 270 10.17 -1.59 44.85
C TYR A 270 10.28 -2.41 43.56
N ASP A 271 9.42 -2.15 42.58
CA ASP A 271 9.28 -2.96 41.37
C ASP A 271 10.26 -2.56 40.26
N VAL A 272 10.75 -1.31 40.28
CA VAL A 272 11.68 -0.80 39.26
C VAL A 272 13.10 -0.80 39.82
N GLN A 273 14.02 -1.51 39.14
CA GLN A 273 15.41 -1.66 39.58
C GLN A 273 16.19 -0.35 39.46
N ASP A 274 15.94 0.42 38.40
CA ASP A 274 16.59 1.72 38.18
C ASP A 274 15.79 2.86 38.83
N ARG A 275 16.33 3.37 39.94
CA ARG A 275 15.72 4.46 40.72
C ARG A 275 15.71 5.81 40.01
N THR A 276 16.37 5.94 38.85
CA THR A 276 16.27 7.15 38.04
C THR A 276 14.97 7.21 37.25
N VAL A 277 14.22 6.10 37.17
CA VAL A 277 12.95 6.01 36.46
C VAL A 277 11.80 6.06 37.45
N GLU A 278 10.98 7.10 37.35
CA GLU A 278 9.85 7.42 38.21
C GLU A 278 8.49 7.31 37.49
N GLY A 279 8.50 7.03 36.18
CA GLY A 279 7.27 6.94 35.39
C GLY A 279 7.45 6.30 34.02
N LEU A 280 6.31 5.97 33.39
CA LEU A 280 6.22 5.43 32.04
C LEU A 280 5.25 6.27 31.20
N LEU A 281 5.74 6.83 30.09
CA LEU A 281 4.94 7.55 29.09
C LEU A 281 4.67 6.64 27.89
N ILE A 282 3.42 6.23 27.71
CA ILE A 282 3.01 5.31 26.64
C ILE A 282 2.45 6.12 25.46
N LEU A 283 3.00 5.92 24.26
CA LEU A 283 2.61 6.64 23.05
C LEU A 283 2.37 5.68 21.87
N PRO A 284 1.18 5.69 21.24
CA PRO A 284 0.94 4.91 20.03
C PRO A 284 1.57 5.58 18.81
N LEU A 285 1.90 4.78 17.78
CA LEU A 285 2.36 5.28 16.48
C LEU A 285 1.89 4.39 15.32
N TYR A 286 0.92 4.87 14.55
CA TYR A 286 0.43 4.21 13.34
C TYR A 286 0.01 5.22 12.26
N GLY A 287 -0.20 4.74 11.02
CA GLY A 287 -0.36 5.59 9.83
C GLY A 287 -1.51 6.58 9.91
N SER A 288 -2.68 6.11 10.36
CA SER A 288 -3.93 6.89 10.47
C SER A 288 -3.95 7.94 11.59
N MET A 289 -2.89 8.03 12.38
CA MET A 289 -2.82 8.93 13.53
C MET A 289 -2.70 10.42 13.11
N PRO A 290 -3.33 11.37 13.81
CA PRO A 290 -3.16 12.81 13.56
C PRO A 290 -1.70 13.28 13.67
N THR A 291 -1.28 14.22 12.81
CA THR A 291 0.11 14.72 12.75
C THR A 291 0.58 15.29 14.09
N ASP A 292 -0.28 15.99 14.83
CA ASP A 292 0.11 16.60 16.10
C ASP A 292 0.43 15.55 17.15
N GLN A 293 -0.31 14.43 17.17
CA GLN A 293 0.00 13.31 18.05
C GLN A 293 1.24 12.55 17.56
N GLN A 294 1.41 12.36 16.25
CA GLN A 294 2.64 11.77 15.70
C GLN A 294 3.87 12.62 16.05
N ARG A 295 3.75 13.95 16.18
CA ARG A 295 4.86 14.83 16.58
C ARG A 295 5.28 14.65 18.04
N GLN A 296 4.37 14.25 18.92
CA GLN A 296 4.66 14.05 20.34
C GLN A 296 5.72 12.96 20.57
N ILE A 297 5.80 11.96 19.68
CA ILE A 297 6.79 10.86 19.81
C ILE A 297 8.25 11.36 19.73
N PHE A 298 8.49 12.47 19.03
CA PHE A 298 9.82 13.04 18.83
C PHE A 298 10.25 13.95 19.98
N GLN A 299 9.33 14.32 20.87
CA GLN A 299 9.64 15.10 22.05
C GLN A 299 10.38 14.22 23.06
N ALA A 300 11.31 14.83 23.79
CA ALA A 300 11.97 14.16 24.90
C ALA A 300 10.95 13.96 26.04
N PRO A 301 10.96 12.80 26.72
CA PRO A 301 10.15 12.63 27.90
C PRO A 301 10.63 13.58 29.02
N PRO A 302 9.76 13.92 29.99
CA PRO A 302 10.18 14.63 31.19
C PRO A 302 11.30 13.87 31.95
N PRO A 303 12.13 14.57 32.74
CA PRO A 303 13.19 13.93 33.52
C PRO A 303 12.61 12.83 34.42
N GLY A 304 13.28 11.68 34.45
CA GLY A 304 12.85 10.51 35.22
C GLY A 304 11.73 9.69 34.59
N ILE A 305 11.15 10.10 33.46
CA ILE A 305 10.09 9.33 32.80
C ILE A 305 10.67 8.58 31.60
N ARG A 306 10.41 7.26 31.55
CA ARG A 306 10.75 6.42 30.38
C ARG A 306 9.66 6.55 29.33
N LYS A 307 10.02 6.73 28.06
CA LYS A 307 9.05 6.71 26.96
C LYS A 307 8.93 5.30 26.38
N CYS A 308 7.71 4.82 26.20
CA CYS A 308 7.40 3.57 25.51
C CYS A 308 6.54 3.89 24.28
N VAL A 309 7.14 3.75 23.10
CA VAL A 309 6.45 3.97 21.82
C VAL A 309 5.99 2.63 21.27
N VAL A 310 4.68 2.48 21.03
CA VAL A 310 4.08 1.28 20.45
C VAL A 310 3.73 1.56 18.99
N ALA A 311 4.50 1.00 18.06
CA ALA A 311 4.53 1.41 16.67
C ALA A 311 4.30 0.29 15.66
N THR A 312 3.84 0.66 14.46
CA THR A 312 3.95 -0.20 13.27
C THR A 312 5.35 -0.13 12.65
N ASN A 313 5.55 -0.77 11.50
CA ASN A 313 6.76 -0.66 10.68
C ASN A 313 7.13 0.78 10.26
N ILE A 314 6.27 1.78 10.50
CA ILE A 314 6.59 3.20 10.31
C ILE A 314 7.85 3.62 11.09
N ALA A 315 8.10 3.01 12.27
CA ALA A 315 9.30 3.30 13.06
C ALA A 315 10.56 2.54 12.57
N ALA A 316 10.41 1.57 11.65
CA ALA A 316 11.46 0.63 11.28
C ALA A 316 12.42 1.15 10.21
N THR A 317 11.99 2.03 9.29
CA THR A 317 12.81 2.54 8.18
C THR A 317 12.93 4.06 8.22
N SER A 318 11.82 4.78 8.06
CA SER A 318 11.84 6.20 7.67
C SER A 318 11.91 7.24 8.78
N LEU A 319 11.78 6.86 10.06
CA LEU A 319 11.79 7.80 11.18
C LEU A 319 12.85 7.45 12.24
N THR A 320 13.47 8.47 12.81
CA THR A 320 14.42 8.34 13.92
C THR A 320 13.82 8.92 15.19
N ILE A 321 13.51 8.05 16.15
CA ILE A 321 13.10 8.44 17.49
C ILE A 321 14.36 8.46 18.34
N ASN A 322 14.69 9.62 18.90
CA ASN A 322 15.84 9.77 19.79
C ASN A 322 15.54 9.13 21.15
N GLY A 323 16.56 8.55 21.79
CA GLY A 323 16.48 7.99 23.14
C GLY A 323 16.16 6.49 23.22
N ILE A 324 15.82 5.84 22.08
CA ILE A 324 15.51 4.41 22.05
C ILE A 324 16.76 3.57 22.38
N LYS A 325 16.68 2.79 23.46
CA LYS A 325 17.71 1.83 23.89
C LYS A 325 17.21 0.38 23.86
N TYR A 326 15.89 0.19 23.97
CA TYR A 326 15.27 -1.13 24.04
C TYR A 326 14.26 -1.33 22.92
N ILE A 327 14.33 -2.49 22.25
CA ILE A 327 13.37 -2.91 21.22
C ILE A 327 12.60 -4.12 21.70
N VAL A 328 11.28 -4.09 21.56
CA VAL A 328 10.42 -5.28 21.71
C VAL A 328 9.84 -5.61 20.35
N ASP A 329 10.28 -6.72 19.76
CA ASP A 329 9.90 -7.13 18.41
C ASP A 329 8.92 -8.29 18.43
N SER A 330 7.72 -8.06 17.89
CA SER A 330 6.69 -9.09 17.72
C SER A 330 7.01 -10.10 16.62
N GLY A 331 7.83 -9.73 15.64
CA GLY A 331 8.16 -10.59 14.49
C GLY A 331 7.12 -10.58 13.37
N PHE A 332 6.10 -9.72 13.43
CA PHE A 332 5.03 -9.65 12.42
C PHE A 332 4.91 -8.26 11.79
N VAL A 333 4.27 -8.22 10.62
CA VAL A 333 3.94 -7.00 9.88
C VAL A 333 2.67 -7.22 9.06
N LYS A 334 1.88 -6.16 8.84
CA LYS A 334 0.81 -6.18 7.83
C LYS A 334 1.38 -5.81 6.46
N GLN A 335 1.21 -6.71 5.49
CA GLN A 335 1.66 -6.52 4.12
C GLN A 335 0.50 -6.73 3.15
N LEU A 336 0.53 -6.00 2.04
CA LEU A 336 -0.44 -6.15 0.95
C LEU A 336 -0.03 -7.34 0.08
N ASN A 337 -0.93 -8.31 -0.05
CA ASN A 337 -0.75 -9.54 -0.82
C ASN A 337 -1.90 -9.73 -1.80
N HIS A 338 -1.61 -10.12 -3.02
CA HIS A 338 -2.58 -10.41 -4.06
C HIS A 338 -3.17 -11.80 -3.83
N ASN A 339 -4.47 -11.86 -3.59
CA ASN A 339 -5.15 -13.13 -3.42
C ASN A 339 -5.72 -13.60 -4.76
N SER A 340 -5.03 -14.56 -5.40
CA SER A 340 -5.45 -15.11 -6.70
C SER A 340 -6.82 -15.78 -6.70
N ARG A 341 -7.41 -16.12 -5.55
CA ARG A 341 -8.78 -16.70 -5.49
C ARG A 341 -9.86 -15.63 -5.64
N VAL A 342 -9.55 -14.40 -5.28
CA VAL A 342 -10.47 -13.26 -5.28
C VAL A 342 -10.09 -12.24 -6.36
N GLY A 343 -8.89 -12.36 -6.94
CA GLY A 343 -8.38 -11.42 -7.94
C GLY A 343 -8.09 -10.02 -7.38
N MET A 344 -7.97 -9.88 -6.06
CA MET A 344 -7.80 -8.59 -5.38
C MET A 344 -6.68 -8.62 -4.34
N ASP A 345 -6.13 -7.44 -4.07
CA ASP A 345 -5.09 -7.25 -3.07
C ASP A 345 -5.72 -7.16 -1.67
N VAL A 346 -5.16 -7.90 -0.72
CA VAL A 346 -5.64 -8.04 0.66
C VAL A 346 -4.49 -7.74 1.62
N LEU A 347 -4.79 -7.03 2.71
CA LEU A 347 -3.83 -6.80 3.80
C LEU A 347 -3.81 -7.99 4.75
N GLU A 348 -2.70 -8.72 4.77
CA GLU A 348 -2.48 -9.91 5.59
C GLU A 348 -1.38 -9.67 6.62
N VAL A 349 -1.49 -10.32 7.78
CA VAL A 349 -0.43 -10.34 8.80
C VAL A 349 0.52 -11.48 8.46
N VAL A 350 1.79 -11.16 8.25
CA VAL A 350 2.83 -12.12 7.90
C VAL A 350 4.07 -11.96 8.80
N PRO A 351 4.88 -13.01 8.98
CA PRO A 351 6.19 -12.90 9.61
C PRO A 351 7.09 -11.93 8.84
N ILE A 352 7.91 -11.17 9.57
CA ILE A 352 8.93 -10.30 8.96
C ILE A 352 10.11 -11.11 8.42
N SER A 353 10.88 -10.50 7.53
CA SER A 353 12.17 -11.05 7.15
C SER A 353 13.23 -10.86 8.24
N LYS A 354 14.29 -11.68 8.20
CA LYS A 354 15.44 -11.52 9.11
C LYS A 354 16.12 -10.17 8.93
N SER A 355 16.20 -9.68 7.68
CA SER A 355 16.71 -8.35 7.37
C SER A 355 15.89 -7.23 8.02
N GLU A 356 14.55 -7.31 7.98
CA GLU A 356 13.66 -6.36 8.66
C GLU A 356 13.82 -6.43 10.19
N ALA A 357 13.94 -7.62 10.75
CA ALA A 357 14.16 -7.80 12.18
C ALA A 357 15.50 -7.23 12.65
N GLN A 358 16.56 -7.35 11.83
CA GLN A 358 17.84 -6.70 12.07
C GLN A 358 17.72 -5.18 12.00
N GLN A 359 16.95 -4.63 11.05
CA GLN A 359 16.68 -3.20 10.97
C GLN A 359 15.91 -2.68 12.19
N ARG A 360 14.91 -3.44 12.66
CA ARG A 360 14.18 -3.14 13.92
C ARG A 360 15.14 -3.12 15.11
N ALA A 361 15.99 -4.14 15.25
CA ALA A 361 17.00 -4.20 16.31
C ALA A 361 18.01 -3.04 16.24
N GLY A 362 18.46 -2.68 15.03
CA GLY A 362 19.39 -1.57 14.80
C GLY A 362 18.87 -0.20 15.26
N ARG A 363 17.56 -0.03 15.49
CA ARG A 363 17.00 1.20 16.04
C ARG A 363 17.47 1.50 17.46
N ALA A 364 17.79 0.47 18.26
CA ALA A 364 18.37 0.64 19.60
C ALA A 364 19.85 1.05 19.58
N GLY A 365 20.59 0.73 18.50
CA GLY A 365 22.04 0.94 18.42
C GLY A 365 22.47 2.33 17.92
N ARG A 366 21.53 3.28 17.79
CA ARG A 366 21.79 4.57 17.14
C ARG A 366 22.44 5.61 18.04
N THR A 367 22.05 5.64 19.32
CA THR A 367 22.53 6.64 20.29
C THR A 367 23.51 6.04 21.29
N SER A 368 23.31 4.78 21.66
CA SER A 368 24.09 4.06 22.67
C SER A 368 23.93 2.55 22.47
N ALA A 369 24.68 1.75 23.23
CA ALA A 369 24.48 0.31 23.25
C ALA A 369 23.08 -0.02 23.78
N GLY A 370 22.41 -0.97 23.13
CA GLY A 370 21.02 -1.29 23.41
C GLY A 370 20.72 -2.78 23.38
N LYS A 371 19.45 -3.13 23.63
CA LYS A 371 18.97 -4.53 23.65
C LYS A 371 17.73 -4.69 22.79
N CYS A 372 17.64 -5.83 22.12
CA CYS A 372 16.48 -6.22 21.32
C CYS A 372 15.88 -7.52 21.88
N PHE A 373 14.64 -7.44 22.35
CA PHE A 373 13.86 -8.53 22.88
C PHE A 373 12.90 -9.02 21.81
N ARG A 374 13.16 -10.21 21.28
CA ARG A 374 12.30 -10.87 20.28
C ARG A 374 11.38 -11.82 21.00
N ILE A 375 10.07 -11.70 20.83
CA ILE A 375 9.13 -12.59 21.54
C ILE A 375 9.11 -14.03 21.00
N TYR A 376 9.67 -14.22 19.79
CA TYR A 376 9.67 -15.48 19.07
C TYR A 376 10.94 -16.31 19.33
N THR A 377 10.79 -17.62 19.18
CA THR A 377 11.88 -18.60 19.35
C THR A 377 12.92 -18.53 18.24
N LYS A 378 14.13 -19.01 18.52
CA LYS A 378 15.17 -19.21 17.49
C LYS A 378 14.70 -20.16 16.38
N GLY A 379 13.86 -21.16 16.70
CA GLY A 379 13.26 -22.05 15.70
C GLY A 379 12.32 -21.32 14.74
N PHE A 380 11.55 -20.33 15.21
CA PHE A 380 10.71 -19.49 14.34
C PHE A 380 11.58 -18.61 13.42
N TRP A 381 12.65 -18.02 13.97
CA TRP A 381 13.62 -17.24 13.20
C TRP A 381 14.25 -18.03 12.05
N GLU A 382 14.62 -19.29 12.29
CA GLU A 382 15.31 -20.11 11.30
C GLU A 382 14.36 -20.71 10.25
N LYS A 383 13.15 -21.11 10.65
CA LYS A 383 12.22 -21.86 9.79
C LYS A 383 11.11 -21.03 9.15
N CYS A 384 10.68 -19.95 9.79
CA CYS A 384 9.48 -19.20 9.39
C CYS A 384 9.80 -17.81 8.82
N MET A 385 10.95 -17.22 9.17
CA MET A 385 11.35 -15.90 8.67
C MET A 385 12.24 -16.02 7.42
N PRO A 386 11.85 -15.43 6.28
CA PRO A 386 12.70 -15.38 5.10
C PRO A 386 13.93 -14.49 5.35
N GLU A 387 15.01 -14.68 4.60
CA GLU A 387 16.23 -13.87 4.76
C GLU A 387 15.97 -12.40 4.42
N TYR A 388 15.33 -12.17 3.28
CA TYR A 388 14.97 -10.86 2.74
C TYR A 388 13.47 -10.75 2.52
N THR A 389 12.99 -9.51 2.48
CA THR A 389 11.57 -9.23 2.20
C THR A 389 11.26 -9.51 0.74
N ILE A 390 10.16 -10.24 0.48
CA ILE A 390 9.68 -10.49 -0.87
C ILE A 390 9.21 -9.15 -1.47
N PRO A 391 9.74 -8.76 -2.65
CA PRO A 391 9.45 -7.46 -3.24
C PRO A 391 7.97 -7.33 -3.60
N GLU A 392 7.46 -6.10 -3.54
CA GLU A 392 6.03 -5.83 -3.78
C GLU A 392 5.57 -6.31 -5.16
N ILE A 393 6.45 -6.23 -6.18
CA ILE A 393 6.19 -6.70 -7.53
C ILE A 393 5.80 -8.19 -7.63
N GLN A 394 6.27 -9.03 -6.70
CA GLN A 394 5.96 -10.47 -6.71
C GLN A 394 4.70 -10.81 -5.90
N ARG A 395 4.10 -9.83 -5.21
CA ARG A 395 3.02 -10.07 -4.26
C ARG A 395 1.81 -9.15 -4.41
N THR A 396 1.80 -8.15 -5.28
CA THR A 396 0.64 -7.25 -5.49
C THR A 396 0.14 -7.23 -6.92
N SER A 397 -1.03 -6.63 -7.16
CA SER A 397 -1.57 -6.43 -8.50
C SER A 397 -0.68 -5.53 -9.36
N LEU A 398 -0.36 -5.99 -10.56
CA LEU A 398 0.50 -5.29 -11.52
C LEU A 398 -0.29 -4.38 -12.48
N THR A 399 -1.62 -4.33 -12.38
CA THR A 399 -2.51 -3.69 -13.35
C THR A 399 -2.14 -2.23 -13.63
N ALA A 400 -1.91 -1.43 -12.58
CA ALA A 400 -1.57 -0.01 -12.74
C ALA A 400 -0.18 0.23 -13.36
N VAL A 401 0.81 -0.59 -12.98
CA VAL A 401 2.18 -0.43 -13.49
C VAL A 401 2.33 -0.97 -14.90
N ILE A 402 1.62 -2.04 -15.26
CA ILE A 402 1.60 -2.55 -16.64
C ILE A 402 0.96 -1.54 -17.58
N LEU A 403 -0.11 -0.86 -17.17
CA LEU A 403 -0.68 0.24 -17.95
C LEU A 403 0.38 1.34 -18.18
N THR A 404 1.08 1.71 -17.13
CA THR A 404 2.17 2.70 -17.19
C THR A 404 3.27 2.28 -18.17
N LEU A 405 3.76 1.03 -18.08
CA LEU A 405 4.75 0.48 -19.00
C LEU A 405 4.26 0.49 -20.46
N LYS A 406 3.02 0.07 -20.70
CA LYS A 406 2.42 0.07 -22.04
C LYS A 406 2.29 1.48 -22.62
N CYS A 407 1.90 2.47 -21.80
CA CYS A 407 1.85 3.88 -22.19
C CYS A 407 3.24 4.47 -22.49
N LEU A 408 4.30 3.97 -21.85
CA LEU A 408 5.70 4.31 -22.14
C LEU A 408 6.24 3.62 -23.42
N GLY A 409 5.41 2.88 -24.15
CA GLY A 409 5.82 2.14 -25.35
C GLY A 409 6.54 0.82 -25.05
N VAL A 410 6.50 0.33 -23.81
CA VAL A 410 6.99 -1.02 -23.47
C VAL A 410 5.89 -2.03 -23.83
N HIS A 411 5.95 -2.55 -25.05
CA HIS A 411 4.97 -3.53 -25.53
C HIS A 411 5.18 -4.91 -24.90
N ASP A 412 6.43 -5.36 -24.84
CA ASP A 412 6.82 -6.59 -24.16
C ASP A 412 7.06 -6.32 -22.67
N VAL A 413 6.01 -6.55 -21.90
CA VAL A 413 6.04 -6.44 -20.44
C VAL A 413 6.57 -7.71 -19.77
N ILE A 414 6.63 -8.85 -20.47
CA ILE A 414 7.13 -10.11 -19.89
C ILE A 414 8.66 -10.06 -19.80
N ARG A 415 9.32 -9.60 -20.88
CA ARG A 415 10.79 -9.47 -20.95
C ARG A 415 11.32 -8.12 -20.49
N PHE A 416 10.49 -7.33 -19.83
CA PHE A 416 10.94 -6.08 -19.23
C PHE A 416 12.04 -6.36 -18.20
N PRO A 417 13.10 -5.52 -18.10
CA PRO A 417 14.20 -5.75 -17.18
C PRO A 417 13.79 -5.49 -15.73
N TYR A 418 13.08 -6.44 -15.11
CA TYR A 418 12.77 -6.45 -13.68
C TYR A 418 14.02 -6.80 -12.87
N LEU A 419 14.17 -6.19 -11.69
CA LEU A 419 15.20 -6.61 -10.72
C LEU A 419 14.87 -8.01 -10.18
N ASP A 420 13.60 -8.21 -9.84
CA ASP A 420 12.99 -9.50 -9.52
C ASP A 420 11.76 -9.66 -10.41
N CYS A 421 11.78 -10.67 -11.28
CA CYS A 421 10.66 -10.90 -12.17
C CYS A 421 9.42 -11.35 -11.38
N PRO A 422 8.25 -10.73 -11.60
CA PRO A 422 7.00 -11.29 -11.12
C PRO A 422 6.68 -12.59 -11.87
N GLU A 423 5.85 -13.43 -11.26
CA GLU A 423 5.34 -14.61 -11.95
C GLU A 423 4.49 -14.19 -13.17
N GLU A 424 4.67 -14.89 -14.29
CA GLU A 424 3.98 -14.56 -15.54
C GLU A 424 2.46 -14.53 -15.39
N ARG A 425 1.89 -15.39 -14.53
CA ARG A 425 0.45 -15.39 -14.22
C ARG A 425 -0.06 -14.03 -13.74
N PHE A 426 0.73 -13.28 -12.95
CA PHE A 426 0.33 -11.97 -12.45
C PHE A 426 0.39 -10.90 -13.54
N ILE A 427 1.35 -11.01 -14.47
CA ILE A 427 1.44 -10.14 -15.64
C ILE A 427 0.23 -10.37 -16.55
N LEU A 428 -0.10 -11.63 -16.82
CA LEU A 428 -1.23 -12.03 -17.65
C LEU A 428 -2.56 -11.59 -17.04
N GLU A 429 -2.78 -11.80 -15.74
CA GLU A 429 -3.99 -11.33 -15.05
C GLU A 429 -4.13 -9.81 -15.11
N ALA A 430 -3.03 -9.07 -14.93
CA ALA A 430 -3.04 -7.62 -15.07
C ALA A 430 -3.37 -7.17 -16.51
N LEU A 431 -2.87 -7.85 -17.55
CA LEU A 431 -3.27 -7.58 -18.93
C LEU A 431 -4.76 -7.86 -19.16
N LYS A 432 -5.28 -8.97 -18.62
CA LYS A 432 -6.71 -9.32 -18.67
C LYS A 432 -7.56 -8.23 -18.01
N GLN A 433 -7.17 -7.75 -16.84
CA GLN A 433 -7.85 -6.64 -16.15
C GLN A 433 -7.81 -5.34 -16.96
N LEU A 434 -6.68 -5.01 -17.58
CA LEU A 434 -6.59 -3.83 -18.44
C LEU A 434 -7.49 -3.92 -19.67
N TYR A 435 -7.60 -5.11 -20.27
CA TYR A 435 -8.52 -5.34 -21.38
C TYR A 435 -9.98 -5.22 -20.91
N GLN A 436 -10.30 -5.76 -19.73
CA GLN A 436 -11.61 -5.61 -19.09
C GLN A 436 -11.99 -4.14 -18.85
N PHE A 437 -11.02 -3.31 -18.46
CA PHE A 437 -11.23 -1.86 -18.31
C PHE A 437 -11.22 -1.08 -19.64
N ASP A 438 -11.18 -1.75 -20.79
CA ASP A 438 -11.00 -1.17 -22.13
C ASP A 438 -9.76 -0.25 -22.24
N ALA A 439 -8.77 -0.43 -21.36
CA ALA A 439 -7.52 0.34 -21.35
C ALA A 439 -6.54 -0.15 -22.44
N ILE A 440 -6.64 -1.43 -22.83
CA ILE A 440 -5.91 -2.03 -23.95
C ILE A 440 -6.87 -2.71 -24.92
N ASP A 441 -6.48 -2.80 -26.19
CA ASP A 441 -7.19 -3.55 -27.23
C ASP A 441 -6.87 -5.06 -27.15
N ARG A 442 -7.57 -5.88 -27.96
CA ARG A 442 -7.30 -7.34 -28.06
C ARG A 442 -5.89 -7.67 -28.53
N ARG A 443 -5.14 -6.71 -29.06
CA ARG A 443 -3.74 -6.88 -29.50
C ARG A 443 -2.74 -6.43 -28.43
N GLY A 444 -3.22 -6.03 -27.24
CA GLY A 444 -2.38 -5.56 -26.15
C GLY A 444 -1.81 -4.16 -26.35
N ARG A 445 -2.39 -3.34 -27.24
CA ARG A 445 -2.03 -1.93 -27.45
C ARG A 445 -2.92 -1.02 -26.61
N VAL A 446 -2.36 0.06 -26.10
CA VAL A 446 -3.10 1.05 -25.29
C VAL A 446 -4.18 1.70 -26.16
N THR A 447 -5.40 1.79 -25.62
CA THR A 447 -6.50 2.52 -26.26
C THR A 447 -6.44 4.00 -25.91
N LYS A 448 -7.19 4.86 -26.61
CA LYS A 448 -7.36 6.27 -26.20
C LYS A 448 -7.88 6.38 -24.76
N LEU A 449 -8.73 5.45 -24.33
CA LEU A 449 -9.20 5.41 -22.94
C LEU A 449 -8.04 5.08 -21.98
N GLY A 450 -7.19 4.11 -22.32
CA GLY A 450 -6.00 3.78 -21.53
C GLY A 450 -5.03 4.95 -21.38
N GLU A 451 -4.82 5.74 -22.44
CA GLU A 451 -4.02 6.98 -22.40
C GLU A 451 -4.63 8.04 -21.47
N LEU A 452 -5.96 8.16 -21.43
CA LEU A 452 -6.62 9.03 -20.46
C LEU A 452 -6.54 8.47 -19.04
N MET A 453 -6.58 7.14 -18.88
CA MET A 453 -6.58 6.49 -17.57
C MET A 453 -5.24 6.63 -16.85
N VAL A 454 -4.11 6.52 -17.55
CA VAL A 454 -2.77 6.59 -16.95
C VAL A 454 -2.44 7.96 -16.34
N GLU A 455 -3.10 9.02 -16.81
CA GLU A 455 -2.94 10.39 -16.30
C GLU A 455 -3.51 10.56 -14.89
N PHE A 456 -4.47 9.71 -14.51
CA PHE A 456 -5.03 9.73 -13.16
C PHE A 456 -4.17 8.88 -12.22
N PRO A 457 -3.78 9.42 -11.04
CA PRO A 457 -3.15 8.63 -10.01
C PRO A 457 -4.21 7.83 -9.25
N LEU A 458 -5.02 7.01 -9.91
CA LEU A 458 -6.10 6.20 -9.34
C LEU A 458 -6.05 4.77 -9.88
N HIS A 459 -6.69 3.84 -9.18
CA HIS A 459 -6.83 2.47 -9.69
C HIS A 459 -7.62 2.47 -11.02
N PRO A 460 -7.19 1.72 -12.07
CA PRO A 460 -7.83 1.70 -13.38
C PRO A 460 -9.37 1.56 -13.36
N GLY A 461 -9.92 0.68 -12.52
CA GLY A 461 -11.38 0.53 -12.38
C GLY A 461 -12.08 1.81 -11.89
N LEU A 462 -11.53 2.49 -10.88
CA LEU A 462 -12.08 3.76 -10.39
C LEU A 462 -11.91 4.88 -11.42
N THR A 463 -10.77 4.92 -12.11
CA THR A 463 -10.53 5.88 -13.19
C THR A 463 -11.52 5.72 -14.33
N ARG A 464 -11.84 4.48 -14.73
CA ARG A 464 -12.83 4.19 -15.77
C ARG A 464 -14.23 4.68 -15.37
N ALA A 465 -14.65 4.42 -14.13
CA ALA A 465 -15.92 4.94 -13.62
C ALA A 465 -15.97 6.48 -13.67
N LEU A 466 -14.86 7.15 -13.29
CA LEU A 466 -14.76 8.61 -13.32
C LEU A 466 -14.80 9.17 -14.75
N LEU A 467 -14.07 8.56 -15.69
CA LEU A 467 -14.07 8.96 -17.10
C LEU A 467 -15.45 8.76 -17.74
N LYS A 468 -16.15 7.66 -17.41
CA LYS A 468 -17.53 7.43 -17.85
C LYS A 468 -18.50 8.46 -17.27
N ALA A 469 -18.29 8.88 -16.02
CA ALA A 469 -19.07 9.94 -15.42
C ALA A 469 -18.87 11.27 -16.16
N ALA A 470 -17.63 11.56 -16.52
CA ALA A 470 -17.28 12.78 -17.23
C ALA A 470 -17.79 12.80 -18.67
N SER A 471 -17.83 11.65 -19.36
CA SER A 471 -18.44 11.55 -20.70
C SER A 471 -19.93 11.84 -20.67
N LEU A 472 -20.61 11.50 -19.56
CA LEU A 472 -22.04 11.73 -19.31
C LEU A 472 -22.33 13.05 -18.58
N SER A 473 -21.32 13.92 -18.40
CA SER A 473 -21.45 15.20 -17.68
C SER A 473 -21.96 15.08 -16.23
N CYS A 474 -21.66 13.96 -15.55
CA CYS A 474 -22.04 13.68 -14.15
C CYS A 474 -20.82 13.54 -13.22
N GLN A 475 -19.67 14.11 -13.61
CA GLN A 475 -18.43 14.07 -12.83
C GLN A 475 -18.57 14.61 -11.41
N ASP A 476 -19.48 15.55 -11.15
CA ASP A 476 -19.69 16.13 -9.80
C ASP A 476 -20.20 15.12 -8.77
N LEU A 477 -20.78 13.99 -9.21
CA LEU A 477 -21.21 12.92 -8.32
C LEU A 477 -20.06 11.96 -7.98
N LEU A 478 -19.18 11.69 -8.95
CA LEU A 478 -18.11 10.69 -8.79
C LEU A 478 -16.75 11.26 -8.40
N LEU A 479 -16.45 12.53 -8.69
CA LEU A 479 -15.22 13.19 -8.25
C LEU A 479 -15.08 13.19 -6.72
N PRO A 480 -16.09 13.61 -5.94
CA PRO A 480 -16.02 13.51 -4.48
C PRO A 480 -15.83 12.08 -3.99
N VAL A 481 -16.54 11.13 -4.60
CA VAL A 481 -16.47 9.71 -4.21
C VAL A 481 -15.09 9.13 -4.50
N ALA A 482 -14.52 9.41 -5.66
CA ALA A 482 -13.16 9.00 -6.02
C ALA A 482 -12.12 9.60 -5.07
N ALA A 483 -12.31 10.85 -4.66
CA ALA A 483 -11.46 11.50 -3.67
C ALA A 483 -11.57 10.85 -2.28
N MET A 484 -12.79 10.53 -1.85
CA MET A 484 -13.07 9.85 -0.57
C MET A 484 -12.51 8.43 -0.52
N LEU A 485 -12.52 7.70 -1.64
CA LEU A 485 -11.92 6.35 -1.74
C LEU A 485 -10.39 6.38 -1.85
N SER A 486 -9.80 7.54 -2.20
CA SER A 486 -8.35 7.70 -2.32
C SER A 486 -7.65 8.07 -1.02
N VAL A 487 -8.42 8.39 0.02
CA VAL A 487 -7.91 8.73 1.36
C VAL A 487 -8.13 7.58 2.33
N GLU A 488 -7.51 7.65 3.50
CA GLU A 488 -7.76 6.70 4.58
C GLU A 488 -9.24 6.71 4.99
N ASN A 489 -9.69 5.61 5.61
CA ASN A 489 -11.08 5.48 6.04
C ASN A 489 -11.49 6.66 6.93
N ILE A 490 -12.50 7.41 6.46
CA ILE A 490 -12.96 8.64 7.10
C ILE A 490 -13.79 8.41 8.37
N PHE A 491 -14.35 7.22 8.55
CA PHE A 491 -15.23 6.90 9.67
C PHE A 491 -14.42 6.52 10.91
N ILE A 492 -14.57 7.30 12.00
CA ILE A 492 -13.91 7.04 13.27
C ILE A 492 -14.64 5.90 14.00
N ARG A 493 -13.90 4.88 14.41
CA ARG A 493 -14.40 3.79 15.24
C ARG A 493 -13.58 3.73 16.54
N PRO A 494 -14.05 4.35 17.63
CA PRO A 494 -13.31 4.34 18.89
C PRO A 494 -13.26 2.93 19.48
N GLY A 495 -12.16 2.59 20.15
CA GLY A 495 -11.99 1.29 20.81
C GLY A 495 -12.91 1.08 22.01
N GLN A 496 -13.39 2.15 22.65
CA GLN A 496 -14.34 2.08 23.76
C GLN A 496 -15.74 1.68 23.26
N PRO A 497 -16.36 0.62 23.82
CA PRO A 497 -17.59 0.02 23.27
C PRO A 497 -18.80 0.96 23.29
N ASP A 498 -18.91 1.83 24.29
CA ASP A 498 -20.04 2.77 24.38
C ASP A 498 -19.95 3.88 23.32
N LYS A 499 -18.76 4.46 23.15
CA LYS A 499 -18.50 5.42 22.08
C LYS A 499 -18.63 4.80 20.69
N GLN A 500 -18.32 3.50 20.57
CA GLN A 500 -18.48 2.78 19.31
C GLN A 500 -19.95 2.68 18.90
N LYS A 501 -20.86 2.42 19.86
CA LYS A 501 -22.31 2.41 19.60
C LYS A 501 -22.81 3.79 19.18
N GLU A 502 -22.32 4.85 19.83
CA GLU A 502 -22.66 6.23 19.49
C GLU A 502 -22.21 6.59 18.07
N ALA A 503 -20.94 6.31 17.73
CA ALA A 503 -20.40 6.53 16.40
C ALA A 503 -21.19 5.75 15.33
N ALA A 504 -21.49 4.47 15.58
CA ALA A 504 -22.27 3.64 14.66
C ALA A 504 -23.72 4.13 14.48
N LYS A 505 -24.32 4.75 15.50
CA LYS A 505 -25.64 5.39 15.39
C LYS A 505 -25.56 6.62 14.47
N GLN A 506 -24.58 7.51 14.70
CA GLN A 506 -24.39 8.70 13.88
C GLN A 506 -24.10 8.36 12.40
N HIS A 507 -23.26 7.35 12.15
CA HIS A 507 -22.98 6.89 10.79
C HIS A 507 -24.23 6.33 10.09
N ARG A 508 -25.10 5.63 10.82
CA ARG A 508 -26.39 5.15 10.29
C ARG A 508 -27.36 6.29 9.97
N GLU A 509 -27.44 7.31 10.82
CA GLU A 509 -28.27 8.50 10.57
C GLU A 509 -27.81 9.26 9.32
N LEU A 510 -26.50 9.37 9.08
CA LEU A 510 -25.94 9.95 7.86
C LEU A 510 -26.29 9.13 6.61
N ALA A 511 -26.23 7.79 6.70
CA ALA A 511 -26.63 6.91 5.60
C ALA A 511 -28.13 7.03 5.29
N ALA A 512 -28.97 7.12 6.34
CA ALA A 512 -30.42 7.25 6.22
C ALA A 512 -30.86 8.52 5.49
N LYS A 513 -30.18 9.66 5.72
CA LYS A 513 -30.43 10.92 4.99
C LYS A 513 -30.25 10.81 3.47
N THR A 514 -29.51 9.79 3.02
CA THR A 514 -29.23 9.54 1.59
C THR A 514 -30.10 8.42 1.01
N GLY A 515 -31.13 7.99 1.76
CA GLY A 515 -32.02 6.90 1.38
C GLY A 515 -31.48 5.49 1.68
N SER A 516 -30.41 5.33 2.47
CA SER A 516 -29.81 4.06 2.92
C SER A 516 -29.41 3.05 1.82
N MET A 517 -29.40 3.44 0.55
CA MET A 517 -29.35 2.47 -0.55
C MET A 517 -27.95 2.28 -1.18
N ASN A 518 -26.91 3.01 -0.75
CA ASN A 518 -25.60 2.97 -1.40
C ASN A 518 -24.47 3.57 -0.54
N ASP A 519 -23.43 2.77 -0.21
CA ASP A 519 -22.26 3.25 0.54
C ASP A 519 -21.48 4.34 -0.22
N PHE A 520 -21.37 4.24 -1.55
CA PHE A 520 -20.71 5.27 -2.38
C PHE A 520 -21.46 6.60 -2.31
N ALA A 521 -22.80 6.55 -2.24
CA ALA A 521 -23.61 7.76 -2.09
C ALA A 521 -23.49 8.34 -0.67
N THR A 522 -23.33 7.49 0.36
CA THR A 522 -23.04 7.97 1.73
C THR A 522 -21.74 8.78 1.76
N LEU A 523 -20.68 8.34 1.07
CA LEU A 523 -19.43 9.11 0.95
C LEU A 523 -19.65 10.48 0.29
N LEU A 524 -20.45 10.53 -0.78
CA LEU A 524 -20.82 11.78 -1.45
C LEU A 524 -21.57 12.74 -0.53
N SER A 525 -22.57 12.24 0.21
CA SER A 525 -23.34 13.03 1.16
C SER A 525 -22.48 13.58 2.28
N VAL A 526 -21.58 12.77 2.85
CA VAL A 526 -20.65 13.20 3.88
C VAL A 526 -19.73 14.31 3.37
N PHE A 527 -19.19 14.15 2.16
CA PHE A 527 -18.34 15.16 1.53
C PHE A 527 -19.09 16.48 1.33
N ASN A 528 -20.29 16.44 0.77
CA ASN A 528 -21.09 17.64 0.49
C ASN A 528 -21.56 18.32 1.78
N ALA A 529 -22.06 17.56 2.76
CA ALA A 529 -22.53 18.10 4.03
C ALA A 529 -21.41 18.81 4.81
N CYS A 530 -20.19 18.28 4.76
CA CYS A 530 -19.05 18.95 5.38
C CYS A 530 -18.61 20.18 4.59
N LYS A 531 -18.60 20.11 3.26
CA LYS A 531 -18.23 21.24 2.39
C LYS A 531 -19.21 22.41 2.51
N SER A 532 -20.49 22.14 2.77
CA SER A 532 -21.53 23.15 3.00
C SER A 532 -21.62 23.64 4.44
N SER A 533 -20.86 23.07 5.39
CA SER A 533 -20.90 23.46 6.79
C SER A 533 -20.06 24.71 7.04
N ASP A 534 -20.57 25.68 7.80
CA ASP A 534 -19.82 26.87 8.22
C ASP A 534 -18.64 26.53 9.16
N ARG A 535 -18.74 25.40 9.88
CA ARG A 535 -17.69 24.89 10.77
C ARG A 535 -17.34 23.44 10.44
N PRO A 536 -16.64 23.17 9.32
CA PRO A 536 -16.36 21.81 8.84
C PRO A 536 -15.66 20.90 9.86
N SER A 537 -14.69 21.45 10.61
CA SER A 537 -13.97 20.70 11.65
C SER A 537 -14.84 20.38 12.87
N GLY A 538 -15.81 21.23 13.21
CA GLY A 538 -16.76 20.97 14.30
C GLY A 538 -17.74 19.89 13.92
N TRP A 539 -18.33 20.02 12.72
CA TRP A 539 -19.23 19.04 12.14
C TRP A 539 -18.60 17.65 12.05
N CYS A 540 -17.34 17.55 11.62
CA CYS A 540 -16.63 16.26 11.58
C CYS A 540 -16.49 15.62 12.97
N LYS A 541 -16.24 16.43 14.01
CA LYS A 541 -16.09 15.93 15.38
C LYS A 541 -17.41 15.38 15.92
N GLU A 542 -18.51 16.07 15.66
CA GLU A 542 -19.86 15.67 16.07
C GLU A 542 -20.32 14.39 15.37
N ASN A 543 -19.92 14.20 14.11
CA ASN A 543 -20.33 13.08 13.27
C ASN A 543 -19.34 11.90 13.29
N TRP A 544 -18.33 11.91 14.16
CA TRP A 544 -17.29 10.87 14.24
C TRP A 544 -16.59 10.63 12.88
N ILE A 545 -16.17 11.72 12.24
CA ILE A 545 -15.47 11.73 10.95
C ILE A 545 -14.07 12.35 11.11
N HIS A 546 -13.07 11.74 10.48
CA HIS A 546 -11.71 12.26 10.45
C HIS A 546 -11.60 13.50 9.56
N TRP A 547 -11.56 14.69 10.17
CA TRP A 547 -11.40 15.97 9.46
C TRP A 547 -10.16 16.00 8.55
N ARG A 548 -9.03 15.42 8.99
CA ARG A 548 -7.79 15.39 8.18
C ARG A 548 -7.97 14.60 6.88
N ALA A 549 -8.59 13.43 6.96
CA ALA A 549 -8.85 12.59 5.80
C ALA A 549 -9.81 13.31 4.84
N LEU A 550 -10.86 13.94 5.37
CA LEU A 550 -11.83 14.70 4.59
C LEU A 550 -11.25 15.97 3.95
N LYS A 551 -10.42 16.73 4.68
CA LYS A 551 -9.67 17.87 4.14
C LYS A 551 -8.71 17.44 3.04
N SER A 552 -8.07 16.28 3.21
CA SER A 552 -7.24 15.69 2.14
C SER A 552 -8.10 15.33 0.94
N ALA A 553 -9.28 14.74 1.14
CA ALA A 553 -10.22 14.44 0.07
C ALA A 553 -10.67 15.70 -0.69
N PHE A 554 -10.87 16.84 -0.03
CA PHE A 554 -11.13 18.12 -0.74
C PHE A 554 -9.97 18.50 -1.67
N SER A 555 -8.73 18.37 -1.22
CA SER A 555 -7.55 18.64 -2.04
C SER A 555 -7.43 17.66 -3.21
N VAL A 556 -7.69 16.37 -2.97
CA VAL A 556 -7.73 15.34 -4.01
C VAL A 556 -8.81 15.65 -5.06
N GLU A 557 -10.01 16.02 -4.63
CA GLU A 557 -11.13 16.35 -5.51
C GLU A 557 -10.79 17.52 -6.45
N THR A 558 -10.22 18.60 -5.90
CA THR A 558 -9.77 19.74 -6.70
C THR A 558 -8.76 19.32 -7.78
N GLN A 559 -7.77 18.51 -7.43
CA GLN A 559 -6.75 18.08 -8.39
C GLN A 559 -7.28 17.08 -9.43
N LEU A 560 -8.15 16.14 -9.03
CA LEU A 560 -8.82 15.26 -9.97
C LEU A 560 -9.68 16.05 -10.95
N ARG A 561 -10.34 17.11 -10.46
CA ARG A 561 -11.12 18.03 -11.28
C ARG A 561 -10.24 18.80 -12.26
N GLU A 562 -9.08 19.31 -11.83
CA GLU A 562 -8.11 19.98 -12.71
C GLU A 562 -7.60 19.05 -13.83
N ILE A 563 -7.23 17.82 -13.48
CA ILE A 563 -6.83 16.79 -14.45
C ILE A 563 -7.97 16.56 -15.43
N LEU A 564 -9.20 16.37 -14.93
CA LEU A 564 -10.35 16.08 -15.76
C LEU A 564 -10.68 17.23 -16.73
N LEU A 565 -10.67 18.47 -16.25
CA LEU A 565 -10.92 19.66 -17.08
C LEU A 565 -9.89 19.79 -18.20
N ARG A 566 -8.60 19.56 -17.89
CA ARG A 566 -7.53 19.52 -18.90
C ARG A 566 -7.77 18.43 -19.95
N LEU A 567 -8.25 17.26 -19.53
CA LEU A 567 -8.54 16.15 -20.45
C LEU A 567 -9.79 16.41 -21.29
N GLN A 568 -10.83 17.03 -20.74
CA GLN A 568 -12.05 17.42 -21.46
C GLN A 568 -11.80 18.46 -22.56
N GLN A 569 -10.73 19.26 -22.44
CA GLN A 569 -10.30 20.18 -23.49
C GLN A 569 -9.65 19.49 -24.70
N ARG A 570 -9.27 18.21 -24.59
CA ARG A 570 -8.72 17.45 -25.72
C ARG A 570 -9.84 17.13 -26.71
N ARG A 571 -9.57 17.29 -28.01
CA ARG A 571 -10.56 17.06 -29.09
C ARG A 571 -11.11 15.63 -29.12
N ASP A 572 -10.35 14.68 -28.62
CA ASP A 572 -10.68 13.26 -28.62
C ASP A 572 -11.47 12.80 -27.38
N PHE A 573 -11.86 13.71 -26.48
CA PHE A 573 -12.60 13.32 -25.27
C PHE A 573 -14.02 12.83 -25.63
N PRO A 574 -14.44 11.64 -25.17
CA PRO A 574 -15.74 11.09 -25.52
C PRO A 574 -16.86 11.82 -24.76
N PHE A 575 -17.85 12.33 -25.48
CA PHE A 575 -19.09 12.87 -24.90
C PHE A 575 -20.27 11.98 -25.29
N GLU A 576 -21.11 11.66 -24.31
CA GLU A 576 -22.30 10.84 -24.46
C GLU A 576 -23.51 11.55 -23.85
N THR A 577 -24.69 11.31 -24.42
CA THR A 577 -25.96 11.78 -23.88
C THR A 577 -26.71 10.63 -23.22
N PHE A 578 -27.32 10.90 -22.07
CA PHE A 578 -28.18 9.95 -21.40
C PHE A 578 -29.39 10.65 -20.83
N ASP A 579 -30.56 10.12 -21.16
CA ASP A 579 -31.83 10.61 -20.66
C ASP A 579 -32.30 9.69 -19.53
N GLY A 580 -32.14 10.13 -18.28
CA GLY A 580 -32.58 9.37 -17.12
C GLY A 580 -32.16 9.98 -15.78
N ASN A 581 -32.55 9.31 -14.70
CA ASN A 581 -32.36 9.83 -13.34
C ASN A 581 -30.87 9.86 -12.94
N LYS A 582 -30.44 10.93 -12.28
CA LYS A 582 -29.06 11.12 -11.77
C LYS A 582 -28.59 9.98 -10.87
N SER A 583 -29.48 9.39 -10.07
CA SER A 583 -29.16 8.25 -9.20
C SER A 583 -28.86 6.97 -9.99
N GLU A 584 -29.60 6.72 -11.08
CA GLU A 584 -29.35 5.59 -11.96
C GLU A 584 -28.07 5.80 -12.78
N LEU A 585 -27.87 7.02 -13.30
CA LEU A 585 -26.64 7.45 -13.96
C LEU A 585 -25.40 7.17 -13.10
N PHE A 586 -25.43 7.59 -11.84
CA PHE A 586 -24.34 7.38 -10.89
C PHE A 586 -23.97 5.89 -10.76
N ARG A 587 -24.97 5.02 -10.59
CA ARG A 587 -24.76 3.57 -10.46
C ARG A 587 -24.27 2.94 -11.75
N ARG A 588 -24.79 3.34 -12.92
CA ARG A 588 -24.31 2.87 -14.23
C ARG A 588 -22.85 3.25 -14.48
N CYS A 589 -22.43 4.45 -14.09
CA CYS A 589 -21.03 4.87 -14.17
C CYS A 589 -20.13 4.00 -13.28
N LEU A 590 -20.57 3.71 -12.05
CA LEU A 590 -19.88 2.78 -11.17
C LEU A 590 -19.80 1.37 -11.78
N CYS A 591 -20.89 0.86 -12.38
CA CYS A 591 -20.87 -0.43 -13.06
C CYS A 591 -19.79 -0.49 -14.16
N ALA A 592 -19.62 0.57 -14.95
CA ALA A 592 -18.58 0.59 -15.99
C ALA A 592 -17.16 0.37 -15.43
N GLY A 593 -16.85 0.91 -14.25
CA GLY A 593 -15.55 0.73 -13.62
C GLY A 593 -15.40 -0.52 -12.75
N TYR A 594 -16.48 -0.94 -12.08
CA TYR A 594 -16.48 -2.01 -11.07
C TYR A 594 -17.18 -3.31 -11.54
N PHE A 595 -17.45 -3.47 -12.84
CA PHE A 595 -18.09 -4.70 -13.33
C PHE A 595 -17.24 -5.97 -13.07
N THR A 596 -15.92 -5.83 -12.89
CA THR A 596 -15.02 -6.91 -12.45
C THR A 596 -15.32 -7.35 -11.02
N ASN A 597 -15.86 -6.45 -10.20
CA ASN A 597 -16.15 -6.63 -8.79
C ASN A 597 -17.66 -6.74 -8.57
N VAL A 598 -18.32 -7.59 -9.36
CA VAL A 598 -19.76 -7.88 -9.23
C VAL A 598 -19.94 -9.13 -8.39
N ALA A 599 -20.89 -9.09 -7.45
CA ALA A 599 -21.33 -10.25 -6.70
C ALA A 599 -22.85 -10.43 -6.81
N ARG A 600 -23.27 -11.68 -6.98
CA ARG A 600 -24.67 -12.10 -7.04
C ARG A 600 -25.03 -12.80 -5.75
N ARG A 601 -26.22 -12.52 -5.21
CA ARG A 601 -26.71 -13.24 -4.04
C ARG A 601 -26.92 -14.72 -4.37
N SER A 602 -26.41 -15.58 -3.50
CA SER A 602 -26.65 -17.01 -3.50
C SER A 602 -27.78 -17.34 -2.52
N VAL A 603 -27.50 -17.99 -1.39
CA VAL A 603 -28.48 -18.35 -0.36
C VAL A 603 -28.30 -17.51 0.91
N GLY A 604 -29.41 -17.04 1.49
CA GLY A 604 -29.40 -16.30 2.76
C GLY A 604 -28.67 -14.97 2.66
N LYS A 605 -27.61 -14.79 3.44
CA LYS A 605 -26.77 -13.58 3.56
C LYS A 605 -25.42 -13.71 2.82
N VAL A 606 -25.34 -14.62 1.86
CA VAL A 606 -24.09 -14.93 1.15
C VAL A 606 -24.19 -14.54 -0.31
N PHE A 607 -23.13 -13.92 -0.81
CA PHE A 607 -22.97 -13.49 -2.19
C PHE A 607 -21.85 -14.31 -2.84
N CYS A 608 -21.91 -14.47 -4.16
CA CYS A 608 -20.95 -15.17 -4.99
C CYS A 608 -20.38 -14.20 -6.01
N THR A 609 -19.06 -14.10 -6.13
CA THR A 609 -18.39 -13.23 -7.10
C THR A 609 -18.56 -13.76 -8.52
N MET A 610 -18.65 -12.84 -9.49
CA MET A 610 -18.85 -13.15 -10.91
C MET A 610 -17.54 -13.01 -11.73
N ASP A 611 -16.41 -13.00 -11.05
CA ASP A 611 -15.04 -12.88 -11.58
C ASP A 611 -14.51 -14.17 -12.25
N GLY A 612 -15.33 -15.22 -12.30
CA GLY A 612 -14.99 -16.54 -12.81
C GLY A 612 -14.54 -17.53 -11.73
N HIS A 613 -14.19 -17.06 -10.53
CA HIS A 613 -13.81 -17.92 -9.41
C HIS A 613 -15.00 -18.38 -8.56
N GLY A 614 -16.08 -17.59 -8.52
CA GLY A 614 -17.28 -17.93 -7.75
C GLY A 614 -17.04 -17.92 -6.23
N SER A 615 -16.20 -17.00 -5.76
CA SER A 615 -15.85 -16.89 -4.34
C SER A 615 -17.04 -16.45 -3.49
N MET A 616 -17.23 -17.13 -2.36
CA MET A 616 -18.33 -16.84 -1.42
C MET A 616 -17.94 -15.70 -0.47
N VAL A 617 -18.70 -14.61 -0.51
CA VAL A 617 -18.44 -13.36 0.21
C VAL A 617 -19.65 -12.88 1.00
N HIS A 618 -19.40 -12.10 2.04
CA HIS A 618 -20.41 -11.49 2.90
C HIS A 618 -20.30 -9.96 2.90
N ILE A 619 -21.40 -9.24 3.09
CA ILE A 619 -21.33 -7.79 3.30
C ILE A 619 -20.68 -7.52 4.65
N HIS A 620 -19.68 -6.63 4.68
CA HIS A 620 -19.02 -6.25 5.93
C HIS A 620 -19.98 -5.50 6.87
N PRO A 621 -19.95 -5.74 8.20
CA PRO A 621 -20.81 -5.04 9.18
C PRO A 621 -20.64 -3.52 9.24
N SER A 622 -19.64 -2.96 8.55
CA SER A 622 -19.48 -1.51 8.43
C SER A 622 -20.33 -0.86 7.36
N SER A 623 -20.85 -1.65 6.42
CA SER A 623 -21.67 -1.14 5.32
C SER A 623 -23.03 -0.70 5.86
N SER A 624 -23.59 0.35 5.28
CA SER A 624 -24.97 0.76 5.53
C SER A 624 -25.98 -0.31 5.11
N LEU A 625 -25.57 -1.22 4.22
CA LEU A 625 -26.41 -2.26 3.62
C LEU A 625 -26.38 -3.60 4.38
N PHE A 626 -25.65 -3.70 5.49
CA PHE A 626 -25.48 -4.97 6.23
C PHE A 626 -26.81 -5.56 6.75
N GLU A 627 -27.75 -4.71 7.17
CA GLU A 627 -29.07 -5.14 7.68
C GLU A 627 -30.10 -5.34 6.55
N GLN A 628 -29.84 -4.80 5.36
CA GLN A 628 -30.72 -4.86 4.18
C GLN A 628 -30.26 -5.91 3.15
N ASP A 629 -29.29 -6.74 3.52
CA ASP A 629 -28.66 -7.76 2.67
C ASP A 629 -29.65 -8.77 2.06
N VAL A 630 -30.79 -8.98 2.73
CA VAL A 630 -31.87 -9.88 2.30
C VAL A 630 -32.68 -9.32 1.12
N GLU A 631 -32.59 -8.03 0.80
CA GLU A 631 -33.32 -7.41 -0.31
C GLU A 631 -32.45 -7.23 -1.57
N LEU A 632 -31.14 -7.49 -1.45
CA LEU A 632 -30.17 -7.26 -2.51
C LEU A 632 -29.92 -8.51 -3.34
N ASN A 633 -30.11 -8.42 -4.66
CA ASN A 633 -29.84 -9.53 -5.58
C ASN A 633 -28.47 -9.43 -6.26
N TRP A 634 -28.07 -8.22 -6.65
CA TRP A 634 -26.82 -7.94 -7.34
C TRP A 634 -26.16 -6.71 -6.74
N VAL A 635 -24.86 -6.82 -6.49
CA VAL A 635 -24.07 -5.75 -5.88
C VAL A 635 -22.71 -5.60 -6.57
N ILE A 636 -22.19 -4.38 -6.55
CA ILE A 636 -20.78 -4.09 -6.82
C ILE A 636 -20.09 -3.68 -5.52
N PHE A 637 -18.78 -3.90 -5.44
CA PHE A 637 -17.98 -3.57 -4.27
C PHE A 637 -16.62 -2.97 -4.62
N HIS A 638 -16.09 -2.16 -3.71
CA HIS A 638 -14.78 -1.51 -3.90
C HIS A 638 -13.61 -2.36 -3.41
N ASP A 639 -13.76 -2.98 -2.23
CA ASP A 639 -12.66 -3.60 -1.49
C ASP A 639 -13.10 -4.91 -0.81
N VAL A 640 -12.14 -5.80 -0.54
CA VAL A 640 -12.35 -7.09 0.13
C VAL A 640 -11.45 -7.20 1.35
N LEU A 641 -12.07 -7.52 2.48
CA LEU A 641 -11.38 -7.86 3.71
C LEU A 641 -11.48 -9.37 3.95
N VAL A 642 -10.34 -10.04 3.97
CA VAL A 642 -10.27 -11.44 4.39
C VAL A 642 -9.93 -11.50 5.88
N THR A 643 -10.79 -12.15 6.65
CA THR A 643 -10.56 -12.49 8.06
C THR A 643 -10.83 -13.99 8.25
N SER A 644 -11.67 -14.38 9.20
CA SER A 644 -12.23 -15.74 9.25
C SER A 644 -13.23 -16.01 8.11
N LYS A 645 -13.83 -14.94 7.58
CA LYS A 645 -14.68 -14.94 6.39
C LYS A 645 -14.25 -13.82 5.45
N MET A 646 -14.63 -13.96 4.18
CA MET A 646 -14.42 -12.92 3.18
C MET A 646 -15.55 -11.90 3.25
N TYR A 647 -15.18 -10.63 3.45
CA TYR A 647 -16.11 -9.53 3.58
C TYR A 647 -15.90 -8.48 2.48
N ILE A 648 -16.95 -8.15 1.73
CA ILE A 648 -16.94 -7.03 0.77
C ILE A 648 -17.27 -5.72 1.47
N ARG A 649 -16.57 -4.66 1.08
CA ARG A 649 -16.67 -3.31 1.65
C ARG A 649 -17.02 -2.28 0.57
N THR A 650 -17.72 -1.23 1.00
CA THR A 650 -18.26 -0.15 0.16
C THR A 650 -19.09 -0.73 -0.98
N VAL A 651 -20.33 -1.05 -0.67
CA VAL A 651 -21.23 -1.82 -1.54
C VAL A 651 -22.26 -0.90 -2.19
N CYS A 652 -22.54 -1.14 -3.47
CA CYS A 652 -23.62 -0.49 -4.21
C CYS A 652 -24.54 -1.56 -4.83
N PRO A 653 -25.86 -1.50 -4.60
CA PRO A 653 -26.81 -2.39 -5.25
C PRO A 653 -27.06 -1.97 -6.70
N ILE A 654 -27.04 -2.95 -7.59
CA ILE A 654 -27.16 -2.75 -9.03
C ILE A 654 -28.27 -3.62 -9.61
N ARG A 655 -28.68 -3.30 -10.84
CA ARG A 655 -29.57 -4.15 -11.63
C ARG A 655 -28.77 -4.98 -12.63
N TYR A 656 -29.22 -6.20 -12.89
CA TYR A 656 -28.53 -7.12 -13.80
C TYR A 656 -28.42 -6.54 -15.21
N GLU A 657 -29.42 -5.81 -15.68
CA GLU A 657 -29.45 -5.22 -17.02
C GLU A 657 -28.28 -4.24 -17.26
N TRP A 658 -27.74 -3.63 -16.21
CA TRP A 658 -26.63 -2.67 -16.34
C TRP A 658 -25.27 -3.32 -16.53
N VAL A 659 -25.13 -4.60 -16.17
CA VAL A 659 -23.87 -5.35 -16.29
C VAL A 659 -23.97 -6.49 -17.30
N LYS A 660 -25.18 -6.85 -17.75
CA LYS A 660 -25.44 -7.97 -18.66
C LYS A 660 -24.50 -8.01 -19.86
N ASP A 661 -24.27 -6.87 -20.52
CA ASP A 661 -23.43 -6.79 -21.73
C ASP A 661 -21.91 -6.78 -21.41
N LEU A 662 -21.54 -6.50 -20.15
CA LEU A 662 -20.16 -6.45 -19.68
C LEU A 662 -19.70 -7.80 -19.11
N LEU A 663 -20.62 -8.62 -18.57
CA LEU A 663 -20.30 -9.91 -17.96
C LEU A 663 -19.63 -10.93 -18.91
N PRO A 664 -19.95 -11.01 -20.21
CA PRO A 664 -19.24 -11.91 -21.14
C PRO A 664 -17.75 -11.59 -21.24
N LYS A 665 -17.38 -10.29 -21.19
CA LYS A 665 -15.97 -9.84 -21.20
C LYS A 665 -15.17 -10.35 -19.99
N LEU A 666 -15.81 -10.81 -18.92
CA LEU A 666 -15.12 -11.39 -17.76
C LEU A 666 -14.57 -12.79 -18.05
N HIS A 667 -15.22 -13.55 -18.94
CA HIS A 667 -14.95 -14.98 -19.15
C HIS A 667 -14.30 -15.27 -20.52
N GLU A 668 -14.63 -14.51 -21.57
CA GLU A 668 -14.14 -14.75 -22.94
C GLU A 668 -12.89 -13.92 -23.28
N VAL A 669 -11.75 -14.25 -22.66
CA VAL A 669 -10.47 -13.57 -22.96
C VAL A 669 -9.33 -14.57 -23.07
N ASP A 670 -8.76 -14.70 -24.28
CA ASP A 670 -7.44 -15.34 -24.43
C ASP A 670 -6.37 -14.34 -23.97
N VAL A 671 -5.73 -14.66 -22.84
CA VAL A 671 -4.77 -13.78 -22.19
C VAL A 671 -3.43 -13.75 -22.92
N TYR A 672 -3.11 -14.80 -23.70
CA TYR A 672 -1.88 -14.84 -24.48
C TYR A 672 -1.98 -13.92 -25.71
N GLU A 673 -3.15 -13.79 -26.33
CA GLU A 673 -3.35 -12.82 -27.42
C GLU A 673 -3.09 -11.35 -27.00
N LEU A 674 -3.32 -11.04 -25.71
CA LEU A 674 -3.07 -9.71 -25.13
C LEU A 674 -1.57 -9.44 -24.93
N SER A 675 -0.75 -10.49 -24.85
CA SER A 675 0.70 -10.39 -24.89
C SER A 675 1.13 -10.27 -26.35
N SER A 676 1.72 -9.13 -26.73
CA SER A 676 2.28 -8.96 -28.07
C SER A 676 3.36 -10.00 -28.42
N VAL A 677 3.87 -10.73 -27.43
CA VAL A 677 4.89 -11.79 -27.56
C VAL A 677 4.31 -13.11 -28.07
N ALA A 678 3.04 -13.43 -27.79
CA ALA A 678 2.43 -14.68 -28.26
C ALA A 678 2.39 -14.78 -29.80
N ARG A 679 2.42 -13.65 -30.51
CA ARG A 679 2.48 -13.63 -31.98
C ARG A 679 3.86 -13.92 -32.57
N GLN A 680 4.93 -13.77 -31.79
CA GLN A 680 6.29 -13.93 -32.31
C GLN A 680 6.92 -15.28 -31.94
N GLU A 681 6.41 -15.99 -30.93
CA GLU A 681 7.06 -17.21 -30.42
C GLU A 681 6.17 -18.44 -30.27
N VAL A 682 4.84 -18.34 -30.44
CA VAL A 682 4.01 -19.55 -30.44
C VAL A 682 4.18 -20.24 -31.80
N THR A 683 5.12 -21.19 -31.86
CA THR A 683 5.13 -22.21 -32.90
C THR A 683 3.82 -23.00 -32.81
N GLU A 684 3.24 -23.38 -33.96
CA GLU A 684 1.96 -24.11 -34.03
C GLU A 684 1.93 -25.33 -33.09
N ASP A 685 3.08 -25.95 -32.82
CA ASP A 685 3.27 -27.07 -31.91
C ASP A 685 2.97 -26.77 -30.42
N GLU A 686 3.22 -25.55 -29.93
CA GLU A 686 2.94 -25.18 -28.55
C GLU A 686 1.47 -24.86 -28.32
N MET A 687 0.81 -24.29 -29.33
CA MET A 687 -0.65 -24.09 -29.36
C MET A 687 -1.39 -25.43 -29.32
N VAL A 688 -0.96 -26.42 -30.12
CA VAL A 688 -1.54 -27.77 -30.12
C VAL A 688 -1.31 -28.49 -28.77
N LYS A 689 -0.14 -28.29 -28.14
CA LYS A 689 0.11 -28.81 -26.78
C LYS A 689 -0.77 -28.17 -25.72
N TRP A 690 -1.08 -26.88 -25.84
CA TRP A 690 -1.99 -26.20 -24.91
C TRP A 690 -3.44 -26.64 -25.12
N GLU A 691 -3.92 -26.69 -26.36
CA GLU A 691 -5.27 -27.18 -26.70
C GLU A 691 -5.48 -28.62 -26.23
N SER A 692 -4.47 -29.49 -26.39
CA SER A 692 -4.54 -30.86 -25.88
C SER A 692 -4.59 -30.93 -24.34
N ARG A 693 -3.92 -30.02 -23.63
CA ARG A 693 -3.97 -29.92 -22.16
C ARG A 693 -5.30 -29.35 -21.66
N GLU A 694 -5.86 -28.35 -22.34
CA GLU A 694 -7.20 -27.80 -22.10
C GLU A 694 -8.29 -28.86 -22.33
N ALA A 695 -8.22 -29.60 -23.44
CA ALA A 695 -9.14 -30.68 -23.75
C ALA A 695 -9.07 -31.81 -22.70
N ALA A 696 -7.87 -32.15 -22.21
CA ALA A 696 -7.68 -33.13 -21.15
C ALA A 696 -8.27 -32.67 -19.80
N LYS A 697 -8.14 -31.37 -19.47
CA LYS A 697 -8.77 -30.77 -18.28
C LYS A 697 -10.30 -30.79 -18.36
N ARG A 698 -10.87 -30.40 -19.51
CA ARG A 698 -12.32 -30.43 -19.73
C ARG A 698 -12.89 -31.85 -19.67
N GLN A 699 -12.15 -32.87 -20.12
CA GLN A 699 -12.54 -34.28 -19.95
C GLN A 699 -12.49 -34.74 -18.49
N GLN A 700 -11.50 -34.28 -17.70
CA GLN A 700 -11.45 -34.58 -16.26
C GLN A 700 -12.62 -33.91 -15.50
N GLU A 701 -12.93 -32.66 -15.82
CA GLU A 701 -14.05 -31.92 -15.22
C GLU A 701 -15.42 -32.51 -15.60
N ALA A 702 -15.60 -32.95 -16.86
CA ALA A 702 -16.80 -33.66 -17.29
C ALA A 702 -16.98 -35.01 -16.56
N SER A 703 -15.88 -35.73 -16.28
CA SER A 703 -15.94 -36.97 -15.49
C SER A 703 -16.32 -36.72 -14.03
N ALA A 704 -15.91 -35.57 -13.46
CA ALA A 704 -16.25 -35.16 -12.10
C ALA A 704 -17.72 -34.71 -11.99
N GLU A 705 -18.26 -34.05 -13.01
CA GLU A 705 -19.70 -33.73 -13.11
C GLU A 705 -20.58 -34.97 -13.25
N ASP A 706 -20.14 -36.00 -13.99
CA ASP A 706 -20.89 -37.26 -14.12
C ASP A 706 -20.89 -38.08 -12.82
N VAL A 707 -19.83 -37.97 -12.01
CA VAL A 707 -19.78 -38.53 -10.66
C VAL A 707 -20.68 -37.76 -9.70
N MET A 708 -20.73 -36.42 -9.81
CA MET A 708 -21.66 -35.59 -9.03
C MET A 708 -23.14 -35.84 -9.38
N LYS A 709 -23.49 -35.96 -10.66
CA LYS A 709 -24.86 -36.30 -11.10
C LYS A 709 -25.29 -37.70 -10.64
N LYS A 710 -24.35 -38.65 -10.53
CA LYS A 710 -24.61 -39.98 -9.92
C LYS A 710 -24.80 -39.90 -8.40
N LEU A 711 -24.16 -38.95 -7.72
CA LEU A 711 -24.35 -38.67 -6.29
C LEU A 711 -25.68 -37.95 -6.01
N GLU A 712 -26.09 -37.00 -6.86
CA GLU A 712 -27.38 -36.31 -6.76
C GLU A 712 -28.57 -37.26 -6.98
N LYS A 713 -28.46 -38.22 -7.92
CA LYS A 713 -29.48 -39.28 -8.10
C LYS A 713 -29.67 -40.19 -6.87
N ARG A 714 -28.70 -40.25 -5.95
CA ARG A 714 -28.81 -41.00 -4.67
C ARG A 714 -29.48 -40.18 -3.56
N ASN A 715 -29.62 -38.87 -3.73
CA ASN A 715 -30.18 -37.92 -2.75
C ASN A 715 -31.52 -37.33 -3.19
N ASN A 716 -32.31 -38.06 -4.00
CA ASN A 716 -33.67 -37.63 -4.32
C ASN A 716 -34.59 -37.78 -3.08
N GLU A 717 -35.54 -36.87 -2.92
CA GLU A 717 -36.46 -36.81 -1.77
C GLU A 717 -37.20 -38.13 -1.51
N ALA A 718 -37.48 -38.91 -2.55
CA ALA A 718 -38.11 -40.23 -2.44
C ALA A 718 -37.24 -41.24 -1.65
N THR A 719 -35.93 -41.30 -1.92
CA THR A 719 -34.98 -42.17 -1.22
C THR A 719 -34.73 -41.73 0.23
N VAL A 720 -34.77 -40.42 0.49
CA VAL A 720 -34.65 -39.85 1.85
C VAL A 720 -35.92 -40.10 2.66
N SER A 721 -37.10 -40.04 2.03
CA SER A 721 -38.39 -40.36 2.65
C SER A 721 -38.50 -41.84 3.02
N GLU A 722 -38.07 -42.76 2.13
CA GLU A 722 -38.02 -44.19 2.44
C GLU A 722 -37.06 -44.53 3.60
N ALA A 723 -35.89 -43.87 3.65
CA ALA A 723 -34.94 -44.05 4.74
C ALA A 723 -35.52 -43.56 6.09
N ARG A 724 -36.27 -42.45 6.07
CA ARG A 724 -37.00 -41.94 7.25
C ARG A 724 -38.11 -42.89 7.70
N ALA A 725 -38.86 -43.48 6.77
CA ALA A 725 -39.90 -44.46 7.08
C ALA A 725 -39.32 -45.73 7.74
N ARG A 726 -38.21 -46.27 7.22
CA ARG A 726 -37.50 -47.41 7.82
C ARG A 726 -36.93 -47.10 9.20
N TYR A 727 -36.47 -45.87 9.44
CA TYR A 727 -36.01 -45.44 10.76
C TYR A 727 -37.16 -45.35 11.78
N LEU A 728 -38.31 -44.81 11.38
CA LEU A 728 -39.50 -44.71 12.24
C LEU A 728 -40.07 -46.09 12.59
N GLN A 729 -40.11 -47.03 11.64
CA GLN A 729 -40.51 -48.42 11.91
C GLN A 729 -39.57 -49.11 12.92
N ARG A 730 -38.24 -48.93 12.78
CA ARG A 730 -37.26 -49.47 13.74
C ARG A 730 -37.39 -48.86 15.13
N LYS A 731 -37.79 -47.58 15.21
CA LYS A 731 -38.05 -46.89 16.48
C LYS A 731 -39.33 -47.40 17.16
N GLN A 732 -40.39 -47.66 16.39
CA GLN A 732 -41.63 -48.26 16.90
C GLN A 732 -41.42 -49.71 17.36
N GLN A 733 -40.69 -50.53 16.60
CA GLN A 733 -40.34 -51.89 17.03
C GLN A 733 -39.49 -51.91 18.31
N ARG A 734 -38.57 -50.96 18.48
CA ARG A 734 -37.79 -50.81 19.72
C ARG A 734 -38.61 -50.31 20.90
N GLN A 735 -39.71 -49.60 20.67
CA GLN A 735 -40.63 -49.18 21.73
C GLN A 735 -41.62 -50.30 22.10
N GLN A 736 -42.08 -51.10 21.14
CA GLN A 736 -42.90 -52.29 21.39
C GLN A 736 -42.12 -53.38 22.15
N ASN A 737 -40.85 -53.61 21.80
CA ASN A 737 -39.98 -54.54 22.54
C ASN A 737 -39.55 -54.05 23.93
N LYS A 738 -39.89 -52.80 24.31
CA LYS A 738 -39.68 -52.26 25.66
C LYS A 738 -40.95 -52.23 26.51
N ALA A 739 -42.10 -52.59 25.94
CA ALA A 739 -43.40 -52.62 26.60
C ALA A 739 -43.96 -54.05 26.74
N LEU A 740 -43.13 -55.06 26.45
CA LEU A 740 -43.36 -56.49 26.70
C LEU A 740 -42.47 -56.96 27.85
#